data_AF-A0A814XLI0-F1
#
_entry.id   AF-A0A814XLI0-F1
#
_cell.length_a   1.000
_cell.length_b   1.000
_cell.length_c   1.000
_cell.angle_alpha   90.00
_cell.angle_beta   90.00
_cell.angle_gamma   90.00
#
_symmetry.space_group_name_H-M   'P 1'
#
loop_
_entity.id
_entity.type
_entity.pdbx_description
1 polymer ?
#
loop_
_entity_poly.entity_id
_entity_poly.type
_entity_poly.pdbx_seq_one_letter_code
_entity_poly.pdbx_strand_id
1 'polypeptide(L)'
;MASNTIQKSFTDVEDDQAGYYHIVWLDEHVNNFYNQRKLKKFGEIDRTIKSFTNTEEFIAYIRQQDAKQTMVYIIFIVSGALSKVIPTIEKYKCILAIFIFCTNIDDYEHLKYDKLRAICTDANELINCIELLIARNNRTIDFSIMPDQSSTNSNSIPSKDQYPIRNLTDDQASFLWFNQMHKFMITLENDDETKAKAEMIENSRKQFKERSGMLNKINEFNNQSLIEDQQNAIFCYTDNSFIYEYTNTVLREENISQVYSCRYIIKLLCRQLKEQHEQFIKEYNRKSKKKSLLRLYRGQPLKLEYIHLLRTNINSLISLNGFVSTTKDKDVAMNFIRHNMQKDLKPVLMKIDIDMTSEHSVAFADISNISKFPDEQEVLLSIGSIFRVKSVQFDDKQQIYIIHLSLSQQDQLTVIKYIEQTYANNVNSDDLSILFGKLLFDMGKCESAFTYFSDALKRLSDNNNRIRATYLNNIGICYNEMGDRNEALKCYKKALDIYEQTNNIRGIGACQHNIASIYYVRRDYNKASSLALKALNIRQNSVEQASTHDLLGCIYLASFNTDAAKDHFEQALILRLRSLKEINPYHPDIGISYHNLGKVNEKQFKYNEAKENYSRAAEIYRHNFPQTHPWIKEIKECLERIRKQ
;
A
#
# COMPACT_ATOMS: atom_id res chain seq x y z
N MET A 1 -36.05 -14.03 25.85
CA MET A 1 -36.02 -13.93 24.37
C MET A 1 -35.00 -14.96 23.91
N ALA A 2 -35.44 -16.02 23.23
CA ALA A 2 -34.54 -17.01 22.68
C ALA A 2 -33.57 -16.32 21.69
N SER A 3 -32.31 -16.72 21.68
CA SER A 3 -31.33 -16.16 20.75
C SER A 3 -31.77 -16.50 19.31
N ASN A 4 -31.91 -15.49 18.45
CA ASN A 4 -32.31 -15.68 17.04
C ASN A 4 -31.14 -16.13 16.13
N THR A 5 -29.96 -16.34 16.73
CA THR A 5 -28.77 -16.86 16.08
C THR A 5 -27.96 -17.75 17.03
N ILE A 6 -27.40 -18.84 16.50
CA ILE A 6 -26.35 -19.64 17.15
C ILE A 6 -25.06 -19.49 16.34
N GLN A 7 -24.06 -18.84 16.94
CA GLN A 7 -22.69 -18.80 16.39
C GLN A 7 -21.90 -20.00 16.89
N LYS A 8 -21.16 -20.67 15.99
CA LYS A 8 -20.32 -21.82 16.35
C LYS A 8 -18.87 -21.40 16.52
N SER A 9 -18.20 -21.97 17.52
CA SER A 9 -16.83 -21.61 17.91
C SER A 9 -15.85 -21.87 16.77
N PHE A 10 -14.95 -20.91 16.55
CA PHE A 10 -13.78 -21.07 15.69
C PHE A 10 -12.86 -22.12 16.29
N THR A 11 -12.61 -23.21 15.59
CA THR A 11 -11.30 -23.87 15.69
C THR A 11 -10.36 -23.10 14.79
N ASP A 12 -9.26 -22.59 15.35
CA ASP A 12 -8.20 -21.89 14.61
C ASP A 12 -7.62 -22.82 13.54
N VAL A 13 -8.22 -22.79 12.36
CA VAL A 13 -7.59 -23.26 11.13
C VAL A 13 -6.89 -22.04 10.54
N GLU A 14 -5.62 -22.19 10.19
CA GLU A 14 -4.75 -21.17 9.57
C GLU A 14 -5.38 -20.57 8.29
N ASP A 15 -6.34 -19.65 8.42
CA ASP A 15 -7.01 -18.99 7.29
C ASP A 15 -6.20 -17.77 6.85
N ASP A 16 -5.08 -18.05 6.18
CA ASP A 16 -4.15 -17.06 5.58
C ASP A 16 -4.44 -16.85 4.07
N GLN A 17 -5.67 -17.10 3.62
CA GLN A 17 -6.03 -17.08 2.20
C GLN A 17 -6.92 -15.87 1.85
N ALA A 18 -6.27 -14.77 1.46
CA ALA A 18 -6.93 -13.66 0.77
C ALA A 18 -7.38 -14.12 -0.63
N GLY A 19 -8.68 -14.22 -0.86
CA GLY A 19 -9.26 -14.56 -2.16
C GLY A 19 -10.65 -13.96 -2.35
N TYR A 20 -11.05 -13.77 -3.61
CA TYR A 20 -12.38 -13.27 -3.96
C TYR A 20 -13.45 -14.23 -3.44
N TYR A 21 -14.57 -13.73 -2.91
CA TYR A 21 -15.67 -14.59 -2.49
C TYR A 21 -16.89 -14.43 -3.39
N HIS A 22 -17.66 -15.50 -3.51
CA HIS A 22 -18.96 -15.51 -4.18
C HIS A 22 -20.00 -16.10 -3.23
N ILE A 23 -21.10 -15.37 -3.04
CA ILE A 23 -22.20 -15.84 -2.19
C ILE A 23 -23.14 -16.69 -3.03
N VAL A 24 -23.40 -17.91 -2.55
CA VAL A 24 -24.32 -18.84 -3.21
C VAL A 24 -25.42 -19.25 -2.24
N TRP A 25 -26.67 -19.19 -2.69
CA TRP A 25 -27.84 -19.56 -1.90
C TRP A 25 -28.58 -20.76 -2.51
N LEU A 26 -28.70 -21.85 -1.75
CA LEU A 26 -29.57 -22.98 -2.04
C LEU A 26 -30.86 -22.95 -1.21
N ASP A 27 -32.02 -22.76 -1.87
CA ASP A 27 -33.35 -22.86 -1.27
C ASP A 27 -34.38 -23.25 -2.35
N GLU A 28 -35.20 -24.26 -2.07
CA GLU A 28 -36.21 -24.81 -2.99
C GLU A 28 -37.24 -23.77 -3.44
N HIS A 29 -37.47 -22.77 -2.60
CA HIS A 29 -38.41 -21.67 -2.83
C HIS A 29 -37.70 -20.32 -2.95
N VAL A 30 -36.43 -20.29 -3.36
CA VAL A 30 -35.67 -19.04 -3.65
C VAL A 30 -36.48 -18.03 -4.47
N ASN A 31 -37.26 -18.53 -5.45
CA ASN A 31 -38.02 -17.69 -6.39
C ASN A 31 -39.37 -17.20 -5.86
N ASN A 32 -39.80 -17.62 -4.66
CA ASN A 32 -41.04 -17.13 -4.07
C ASN A 32 -40.89 -15.65 -3.68
N PHE A 33 -41.95 -14.86 -3.82
CA PHE A 33 -41.99 -13.41 -3.53
C PHE A 33 -41.38 -13.04 -2.17
N TYR A 34 -41.64 -13.83 -1.13
CA TYR A 34 -41.09 -13.60 0.21
C TYR A 34 -39.56 -13.79 0.25
N ASN A 35 -39.05 -14.84 -0.39
CA ASN A 35 -37.61 -15.12 -0.46
C ASN A 35 -36.90 -14.19 -1.46
N GLN A 36 -37.56 -13.75 -2.53
CA GLN A 36 -37.05 -12.70 -3.42
C GLN A 36 -36.89 -11.34 -2.71
N ARG A 37 -37.78 -11.01 -1.78
CA ARG A 37 -37.67 -9.81 -0.94
C ARG A 37 -36.49 -9.92 0.04
N LYS A 38 -36.21 -11.13 0.55
CA LYS A 38 -35.02 -11.42 1.34
C LYS A 38 -33.74 -11.38 0.48
N LEU A 39 -33.73 -12.01 -0.70
CA LEU A 39 -32.67 -11.93 -1.71
C LEU A 39 -32.32 -10.49 -2.07
N LYS A 40 -33.30 -9.60 -2.20
CA LYS A 40 -33.04 -8.17 -2.40
C LYS A 40 -32.25 -7.53 -1.26
N LYS A 41 -32.51 -7.92 0.00
CA LYS A 41 -31.71 -7.48 1.15
C LYS A 41 -30.30 -8.08 1.15
N PHE A 42 -30.15 -9.37 0.82
CA PHE A 42 -28.82 -9.98 0.69
C PHE A 42 -28.03 -9.43 -0.51
N GLY A 43 -28.72 -8.99 -1.56
CA GLY A 43 -28.14 -8.29 -2.72
C GLY A 43 -27.51 -6.94 -2.38
N GLU A 44 -27.70 -6.42 -1.15
CA GLU A 44 -26.98 -5.29 -0.60
C GLU A 44 -25.53 -5.66 -0.21
N ILE A 45 -25.25 -6.94 0.11
CA ILE A 45 -23.89 -7.48 0.34
C ILE A 45 -23.18 -7.78 -0.98
N ASP A 46 -23.84 -8.52 -1.88
CA ASP A 46 -23.29 -8.89 -3.19
C ASP A 46 -24.40 -8.92 -4.24
N ARG A 47 -24.32 -8.03 -5.24
CA ARG A 47 -25.29 -7.97 -6.35
C ARG A 47 -25.24 -9.20 -7.26
N THR A 48 -24.26 -10.08 -7.09
CA THR A 48 -24.04 -11.27 -7.91
C THR A 48 -24.48 -12.58 -7.26
N ILE A 49 -25.19 -12.56 -6.12
CA ILE A 49 -25.63 -13.79 -5.43
C ILE A 49 -26.24 -14.78 -6.42
N LYS A 50 -25.58 -15.93 -6.57
CA LYS A 50 -26.09 -17.00 -7.40
C LYS A 50 -27.01 -17.87 -6.55
N SER A 51 -28.21 -18.11 -7.05
CA SER A 51 -29.18 -18.93 -6.35
C SER A 51 -29.46 -20.24 -7.09
N PHE A 52 -29.76 -21.28 -6.33
CA PHE A 52 -30.09 -22.61 -6.84
C PHE A 52 -31.35 -23.10 -6.13
N THR A 53 -32.24 -23.74 -6.88
CA THR A 53 -33.42 -24.44 -6.36
C THR A 53 -33.23 -25.95 -6.34
N ASN A 54 -32.25 -26.47 -7.09
CA ASN A 54 -31.95 -27.89 -7.23
C ASN A 54 -30.58 -28.23 -6.61
N THR A 55 -30.56 -29.24 -5.73
CA THR A 55 -29.36 -29.67 -5.01
C THR A 55 -28.31 -30.32 -5.91
N GLU A 56 -28.71 -31.10 -6.93
CA GLU A 56 -27.78 -31.76 -7.85
C GLU A 56 -27.06 -30.75 -8.75
N GLU A 57 -27.80 -29.77 -9.27
CA GLU A 57 -27.23 -28.67 -10.06
C GLU A 57 -26.23 -27.84 -9.22
N PHE A 58 -26.59 -27.56 -7.98
CA PHE A 58 -25.72 -26.87 -7.03
C PHE A 58 -24.43 -27.67 -6.77
N ILE A 59 -24.52 -28.97 -6.48
CA ILE A 59 -23.33 -29.83 -6.27
C ILE A 59 -22.45 -29.88 -7.52
N ALA A 60 -23.05 -29.99 -8.72
CA ALA A 60 -22.32 -29.97 -9.97
C ALA A 60 -21.57 -28.65 -10.16
N TYR A 61 -22.20 -27.52 -9.82
CA TYR A 61 -21.56 -26.21 -9.83
C TYR A 61 -20.39 -26.13 -8.85
N ILE A 62 -20.55 -26.55 -7.59
CA ILE A 62 -19.47 -26.55 -6.59
C ILE A 62 -18.29 -27.42 -7.06
N ARG A 63 -18.57 -28.62 -7.58
CA ARG A 63 -17.54 -29.51 -8.13
C ARG A 63 -16.79 -28.86 -9.28
N GLN A 64 -17.49 -28.16 -10.17
CA GLN A 64 -16.87 -27.44 -11.27
C GLN A 64 -15.99 -26.28 -10.78
N GLN A 65 -16.41 -25.53 -9.76
CA GLN A 65 -15.62 -24.43 -9.20
C GLN A 65 -14.39 -24.94 -8.44
N ASP A 66 -14.52 -26.00 -7.66
CA ASP A 66 -13.40 -26.62 -6.94
C ASP A 66 -12.33 -27.14 -7.93
N ALA A 67 -12.76 -27.73 -9.05
CA ALA A 67 -11.86 -28.22 -10.10
C ALA A 67 -11.10 -27.12 -10.84
N LYS A 68 -11.61 -25.88 -10.88
CA LYS A 68 -10.96 -24.75 -11.56
C LYS A 68 -9.71 -24.24 -10.83
N GLN A 69 -9.51 -24.61 -9.57
CA GLN A 69 -8.38 -24.13 -8.73
C GLN A 69 -8.22 -22.60 -8.71
N THR A 70 -9.28 -21.85 -8.98
CA THR A 70 -9.30 -20.40 -8.94
C THR A 70 -9.27 -19.93 -7.48
N MET A 71 -8.58 -18.82 -7.19
CA MET A 71 -8.56 -18.13 -5.88
C MET A 71 -9.92 -17.47 -5.52
N VAL A 72 -11.03 -18.15 -5.84
CA VAL A 72 -12.41 -17.69 -5.59
C VAL A 72 -13.08 -18.65 -4.61
N TYR A 73 -13.35 -18.18 -3.41
CA TYR A 73 -14.03 -18.91 -2.35
C TYR A 73 -15.54 -18.74 -2.40
N ILE A 74 -16.27 -19.68 -1.84
CA ILE A 74 -17.73 -19.70 -1.82
C ILE A 74 -18.22 -19.58 -0.37
N ILE A 75 -19.05 -18.57 -0.14
CA ILE A 75 -19.85 -18.42 1.08
C ILE A 75 -21.22 -19.03 0.76
N PHE A 76 -21.57 -20.09 1.47
CA PHE A 76 -22.76 -20.87 1.17
C PHE A 76 -23.88 -20.60 2.18
N ILE A 77 -25.04 -20.18 1.68
CA ILE A 77 -26.27 -20.05 2.45
C ILE A 77 -27.20 -21.19 2.06
N VAL A 78 -27.65 -21.97 3.04
CA VAL A 78 -28.57 -23.09 2.83
C VAL A 78 -29.82 -22.94 3.67
N SER A 79 -30.97 -23.18 3.04
CA SER A 79 -32.23 -23.31 3.77
C SER A 79 -32.16 -24.48 4.74
N GLY A 80 -32.73 -24.34 5.95
CA GLY A 80 -32.76 -25.41 6.96
C GLY A 80 -33.26 -26.75 6.39
N ALA A 81 -34.29 -26.71 5.54
CA ALA A 81 -34.87 -27.89 4.88
C ALA A 81 -33.86 -28.67 4.00
N LEU A 82 -32.83 -27.98 3.47
CA LEU A 82 -31.81 -28.54 2.59
C LEU A 82 -30.45 -28.73 3.28
N SER A 83 -30.37 -28.55 4.60
CA SER A 83 -29.15 -28.69 5.39
C SER A 83 -28.46 -30.06 5.26
N LYS A 84 -29.20 -31.10 4.85
CA LYS A 84 -28.67 -32.45 4.56
C LYS A 84 -27.60 -32.48 3.45
N VAL A 85 -27.47 -31.43 2.64
CA VAL A 85 -26.43 -31.32 1.61
C VAL A 85 -25.03 -31.05 2.20
N ILE A 86 -24.96 -30.45 3.39
CA ILE A 86 -23.71 -29.92 3.98
C ILE A 86 -22.57 -30.96 4.04
N PRO A 87 -22.79 -32.21 4.51
CA PRO A 87 -21.72 -33.23 4.57
C PRO A 87 -21.12 -33.57 3.19
N THR A 88 -21.90 -33.39 2.13
CA THR A 88 -21.46 -33.71 0.77
C THR A 88 -20.54 -32.64 0.20
N ILE A 89 -20.67 -31.39 0.67
CA ILE A 89 -20.00 -30.23 0.09
C ILE A 89 -18.88 -29.65 0.96
N GLU A 90 -18.92 -29.83 2.29
CA GLU A 90 -17.93 -29.22 3.19
C GLU A 90 -16.49 -29.69 2.92
N LYS A 91 -16.35 -30.90 2.33
CA LYS A 91 -15.08 -31.46 1.87
C LYS A 91 -14.39 -30.67 0.75
N TYR A 92 -15.12 -29.87 -0.02
CA TYR A 92 -14.55 -29.09 -1.14
C TYR A 92 -13.80 -27.88 -0.61
N LYS A 93 -12.61 -27.61 -1.15
CA LYS A 93 -11.71 -26.55 -0.68
C LYS A 93 -12.23 -25.16 -1.03
N CYS A 94 -12.99 -25.04 -2.13
CA CYS A 94 -13.61 -23.78 -2.53
C CYS A 94 -14.67 -23.28 -1.54
N ILE A 95 -15.24 -24.12 -0.66
CA ILE A 95 -16.20 -23.69 0.36
C ILE A 95 -15.44 -23.10 1.55
N LEU A 96 -15.66 -21.81 1.84
CA LEU A 96 -15.05 -21.08 2.96
C LEU A 96 -15.92 -21.15 4.23
N ALA A 97 -17.22 -20.93 4.06
CA ALA A 97 -18.15 -20.87 5.18
C ALA A 97 -19.55 -21.29 4.75
N ILE A 98 -20.26 -21.89 5.70
CA ILE A 98 -21.63 -22.36 5.55
C ILE A 98 -22.51 -21.67 6.59
N PHE A 99 -23.64 -21.16 6.16
CA PHE A 99 -24.67 -20.56 7.00
C PHE A 99 -26.01 -21.26 6.76
N ILE A 100 -26.69 -21.62 7.84
CA ILE A 100 -28.05 -22.18 7.76
C ILE A 100 -29.04 -21.06 8.04
N PHE A 101 -29.96 -20.84 7.10
CA PHE A 101 -31.09 -19.94 7.28
C PHE A 101 -32.37 -20.76 7.45
N CYS A 102 -33.03 -20.63 8.60
CA CYS A 102 -34.16 -21.49 8.97
C CYS A 102 -35.24 -20.73 9.73
N THR A 103 -36.39 -21.35 9.94
CA THR A 103 -37.49 -20.76 10.73
C THR A 103 -37.42 -21.10 12.21
N ASN A 104 -36.77 -22.21 12.55
CA ASN A 104 -36.60 -22.69 13.92
C ASN A 104 -35.17 -23.21 14.10
N ILE A 105 -34.44 -22.68 15.08
CA ILE A 105 -33.02 -22.99 15.30
C ILE A 105 -32.84 -24.33 16.00
N ASP A 106 -33.77 -24.68 16.91
CA ASP A 106 -33.69 -25.85 17.78
C ASP A 106 -33.55 -27.14 16.95
N ASP A 107 -34.18 -27.17 15.76
CA ASP A 107 -34.15 -28.30 14.84
C ASP A 107 -32.75 -28.56 14.24
N TYR A 108 -31.82 -27.60 14.33
CA TYR A 108 -30.51 -27.64 13.66
C TYR A 108 -29.33 -27.38 14.61
N GLU A 109 -29.60 -27.05 15.88
CA GLU A 109 -28.56 -26.74 16.88
C GLU A 109 -27.53 -27.87 17.01
N HIS A 110 -28.00 -29.11 17.01
CA HIS A 110 -27.21 -30.34 17.18
C HIS A 110 -26.18 -30.62 16.07
N LEU A 111 -26.29 -29.97 14.89
CA LEU A 111 -25.38 -30.19 13.77
C LEU A 111 -23.96 -29.71 14.11
N LYS A 112 -22.90 -30.47 13.81
CA LYS A 112 -21.52 -30.02 14.06
C LYS A 112 -20.68 -30.26 12.82
N TYR A 113 -20.49 -29.21 12.04
CA TYR A 113 -19.75 -29.22 10.77
C TYR A 113 -18.63 -28.18 10.84
N ASP A 114 -17.45 -28.52 10.33
CA ASP A 114 -16.23 -27.71 10.49
C ASP A 114 -16.37 -26.32 9.85
N LYS A 115 -17.10 -26.26 8.72
CA LYS A 115 -17.32 -25.04 7.95
C LYS A 115 -18.63 -24.32 8.29
N LEU A 116 -19.46 -24.86 9.19
CA LEU A 116 -20.73 -24.23 9.61
C LEU A 116 -20.45 -23.12 10.61
N ARG A 117 -20.72 -21.87 10.23
CA ARG A 117 -20.38 -20.68 11.01
C ARG A 117 -21.53 -20.17 11.87
N ALA A 118 -22.74 -20.12 11.32
CA ALA A 118 -23.91 -19.74 12.09
C ALA A 118 -25.20 -20.38 11.57
N ILE A 119 -26.18 -20.47 12.47
CA ILE A 119 -27.57 -20.83 12.19
C ILE A 119 -28.41 -19.61 12.57
N CYS A 120 -29.16 -19.06 11.61
CA CYS A 120 -29.87 -17.80 11.76
C CYS A 120 -31.35 -17.97 11.38
N THR A 121 -32.21 -17.26 12.11
CA THR A 121 -33.64 -17.11 11.77
C THR A 121 -33.99 -15.73 11.23
N ASP A 122 -33.21 -14.71 11.59
CA ASP A 122 -33.34 -13.37 11.08
C ASP A 122 -32.36 -13.10 9.93
N ALA A 123 -32.86 -12.43 8.89
CA ALA A 123 -32.06 -12.13 7.72
C ALA A 123 -30.98 -11.08 8.01
N ASN A 124 -31.24 -10.09 8.87
CA ASN A 124 -30.24 -9.06 9.20
C ASN A 124 -29.12 -9.65 10.07
N GLU A 125 -29.44 -10.58 10.98
CA GLU A 125 -28.41 -11.30 11.76
C GLU A 125 -27.54 -12.19 10.87
N LEU A 126 -28.13 -12.87 9.88
CA LEU A 126 -27.38 -13.64 8.89
C LEU A 126 -26.46 -12.72 8.07
N ILE A 127 -26.98 -11.58 7.60
CA ILE A 127 -26.21 -10.54 6.90
C ILE A 127 -25.03 -10.10 7.76
N ASN A 128 -25.28 -9.71 9.01
CA ASN A 128 -24.23 -9.29 9.94
C ASN A 128 -23.17 -10.39 10.14
N CYS A 129 -23.56 -11.66 10.25
CA CYS A 129 -22.60 -12.76 10.41
C CYS A 129 -21.74 -12.97 9.16
N ILE A 130 -22.33 -12.83 7.97
CA ILE A 130 -21.61 -12.91 6.69
C ILE A 130 -20.68 -11.70 6.53
N GLU A 131 -21.16 -10.49 6.84
CA GLU A 131 -20.35 -9.27 6.81
C GLU A 131 -19.18 -9.33 7.79
N LEU A 132 -19.39 -9.85 9.00
CA LEU A 132 -18.31 -10.06 9.98
C LEU A 132 -17.27 -11.07 9.47
N LEU A 133 -17.70 -12.14 8.80
CA LEU A 133 -16.80 -13.11 8.18
C LEU A 133 -15.99 -12.46 7.03
N ILE A 134 -16.66 -11.71 6.16
CA ILE A 134 -16.03 -10.98 5.05
C ILE A 134 -15.05 -9.93 5.60
N ALA A 135 -15.46 -9.14 6.61
CA ALA A 135 -14.64 -8.10 7.21
C ALA A 135 -13.43 -8.66 7.98
N ARG A 136 -13.52 -9.89 8.50
CA ARG A 136 -12.36 -10.60 9.10
C ARG A 136 -11.35 -11.07 8.05
N ASN A 137 -11.79 -11.39 6.83
CA ASN A 137 -10.96 -11.92 5.75
C ASN A 137 -10.49 -10.88 4.71
N ASN A 138 -11.12 -9.71 4.67
CA ASN A 138 -10.68 -8.56 3.86
C ASN A 138 -9.94 -7.55 4.74
N ARG A 139 -8.60 -7.59 4.72
CA ARG A 139 -7.78 -6.51 5.30
C ARG A 139 -7.43 -5.50 4.21
N THR A 140 -8.15 -4.38 4.20
CA THR A 140 -7.81 -3.01 3.77
C THR A 140 -9.11 -2.24 3.50
N ILE A 141 -9.17 -0.95 3.84
CA ILE A 141 -10.39 -0.11 3.71
C ILE A 141 -10.13 1.20 2.96
N ASP A 142 -11.15 1.64 2.20
CA ASP A 142 -11.19 2.70 1.19
C ASP A 142 -11.90 3.91 1.73
N PHE A 143 -11.26 5.07 1.78
CA PHE A 143 -11.92 6.32 2.09
C PHE A 143 -12.04 7.25 0.88
N SER A 144 -11.97 6.70 -0.32
CA SER A 144 -11.91 7.46 -1.55
C SER A 144 -13.20 7.56 -2.34
N ILE A 145 -14.27 6.91 -1.89
CA ILE A 145 -15.62 7.38 -2.24
C ILE A 145 -15.92 8.61 -1.37
N MET A 146 -15.24 9.70 -1.71
CA MET A 146 -15.67 11.05 -1.40
C MET A 146 -15.80 11.75 -2.75
N PRO A 147 -17.01 11.73 -3.33
CA PRO A 147 -17.29 12.60 -4.45
C PRO A 147 -17.22 14.03 -3.91
N ASP A 148 -16.24 14.80 -4.40
CA ASP A 148 -16.48 16.23 -4.54
C ASP A 148 -17.14 16.46 -5.89
N GLN A 149 -18.15 17.32 -5.85
CA GLN A 149 -19.16 17.48 -6.87
C GLN A 149 -18.59 18.13 -8.12
N SER A 150 -18.23 17.34 -9.14
CA SER A 150 -18.07 17.89 -10.50
C SER A 150 -18.30 16.89 -11.64
N SER A 151 -18.73 15.66 -11.37
CA SER A 151 -18.90 14.62 -12.39
C SER A 151 -20.32 14.09 -12.48
N THR A 152 -21.18 14.88 -13.11
CA THR A 152 -22.32 14.26 -13.80
C THR A 152 -21.77 13.42 -14.95
N ASN A 153 -22.09 12.13 -14.89
CA ASN A 153 -22.00 11.11 -15.95
C ASN A 153 -20.60 10.71 -16.45
N SER A 154 -20.11 9.58 -15.93
CA SER A 154 -19.51 8.53 -16.76
C SER A 154 -19.58 7.18 -16.03
N ASN A 155 -20.17 6.18 -16.70
CA ASN A 155 -20.16 4.79 -16.28
C ASN A 155 -18.73 4.24 -16.29
N SER A 156 -18.06 4.24 -15.15
CA SER A 156 -16.97 3.32 -14.86
C SER A 156 -16.93 3.06 -13.36
N ILE A 157 -17.42 1.89 -12.96
CA ILE A 157 -17.25 1.35 -11.62
C ILE A 157 -15.74 1.18 -11.39
N PRO A 158 -15.13 1.74 -10.33
CA PRO A 158 -13.74 1.44 -10.02
C PRO A 158 -13.59 -0.05 -9.67
N SER A 159 -12.53 -0.68 -10.17
CA SER A 159 -12.19 -2.07 -9.87
C SER A 159 -12.00 -2.30 -8.36
N LYS A 160 -12.37 -3.50 -7.91
CA LYS A 160 -12.52 -3.99 -6.52
C LYS A 160 -11.31 -3.91 -5.57
N ASP A 161 -10.20 -3.25 -5.91
CA ASP A 161 -8.90 -3.40 -5.22
C ASP A 161 -8.21 -2.07 -4.78
N GLN A 162 -8.91 -0.96 -4.58
CA GLN A 162 -8.28 0.31 -4.14
C GLN A 162 -8.95 0.90 -2.90
N TYR A 163 -8.19 1.01 -1.80
CA TYR A 163 -8.75 1.35 -0.49
C TYR A 163 -7.76 2.20 0.41
N PRO A 164 -7.92 3.56 0.63
CA PRO A 164 -7.03 4.45 1.40
C PRO A 164 -7.51 5.00 2.78
N ILE A 165 -7.86 4.14 3.73
CA ILE A 165 -7.39 4.28 5.12
C ILE A 165 -6.74 2.98 5.54
N ARG A 166 -5.46 3.11 5.87
CA ARG A 166 -4.65 2.01 6.37
C ARG A 166 -4.80 1.90 7.87
N ASN A 167 -5.09 0.70 8.35
CA ASN A 167 -4.65 0.35 9.69
C ASN A 167 -3.12 0.13 9.61
N LEU A 168 -2.33 1.00 10.24
CA LEU A 168 -0.87 0.88 10.20
C LEU A 168 -0.37 -0.41 10.88
N THR A 169 -1.21 -1.17 11.57
CA THR A 169 -0.84 -2.47 12.11
C THR A 169 -0.73 -3.56 11.03
N ASP A 170 -1.47 -3.45 9.92
CA ASP A 170 -1.60 -4.51 8.90
C ASP A 170 -1.02 -4.13 7.52
N ASP A 171 -0.86 -2.83 7.21
CA ASP A 171 -0.35 -2.32 5.93
C ASP A 171 0.82 -1.32 6.11
N GLN A 172 1.65 -1.62 7.11
CA GLN A 172 2.82 -0.86 7.53
C GLN A 172 3.79 -0.61 6.36
N ALA A 173 4.02 -1.64 5.55
CA ALA A 173 4.90 -1.62 4.39
C ALA A 173 4.53 -0.53 3.38
N SER A 174 3.34 -0.63 2.78
CA SER A 174 2.90 0.26 1.69
C SER A 174 2.83 1.72 2.16
N PHE A 175 2.46 1.93 3.43
CA PHE A 175 2.46 3.24 4.08
C PHE A 175 3.88 3.82 4.24
N LEU A 176 4.83 3.03 4.72
CA LEU A 176 6.23 3.44 4.81
C LEU A 176 6.72 3.86 3.42
N TRP A 177 6.47 3.05 2.38
CA TRP A 177 6.87 3.34 1.01
C TRP A 177 6.25 4.63 0.45
N PHE A 178 4.95 4.85 0.63
CA PHE A 178 4.28 6.07 0.15
C PHE A 178 4.82 7.33 0.84
N ASN A 179 5.05 7.27 2.15
CA ASN A 179 5.67 8.38 2.88
C ASN A 179 7.11 8.63 2.48
N GLN A 180 7.87 7.56 2.17
CA GLN A 180 9.20 7.71 1.60
C GLN A 180 9.15 8.47 0.28
N MET A 181 8.30 8.04 -0.66
CA MET A 181 8.12 8.71 -1.95
C MET A 181 7.82 10.19 -1.80
N HIS A 182 6.89 10.55 -0.92
CA HIS A 182 6.50 11.94 -0.68
C HIS A 182 7.66 12.81 -0.19
N LYS A 183 8.40 12.35 0.84
CA LYS A 183 9.53 13.10 1.38
C LYS A 183 10.60 13.33 0.29
N PHE A 184 10.86 12.32 -0.53
CA PHE A 184 11.79 12.45 -1.67
C PHE A 184 11.29 13.47 -2.71
N MET A 185 10.02 13.39 -3.12
CA MET A 185 9.46 14.28 -4.13
C MET A 185 9.57 15.76 -3.76
N ILE A 186 9.38 16.11 -2.48
CA ILE A 186 9.52 17.51 -2.02
C ILE A 186 10.99 17.97 -2.07
N THR A 187 11.93 17.07 -1.77
CA THR A 187 13.37 17.38 -1.64
C THR A 187 14.15 17.31 -2.97
N LEU A 188 13.51 16.94 -4.08
CA LEU A 188 14.15 16.89 -5.40
C LEU A 188 14.45 18.32 -5.91
N GLU A 189 15.69 18.78 -5.70
CA GLU A 189 16.18 20.09 -6.16
C GLU A 189 16.37 20.14 -7.69
N ASN A 190 16.70 19.02 -8.33
CA ASN A 190 17.14 18.95 -9.74
C ASN A 190 16.07 18.43 -10.74
N ASP A 191 14.78 18.52 -10.41
CA ASP A 191 13.72 18.12 -11.33
C ASP A 191 13.39 19.22 -12.35
N ASP A 192 13.15 18.82 -13.60
CA ASP A 192 12.74 19.75 -14.66
C ASP A 192 11.26 20.08 -14.48
N GLU A 193 11.00 21.21 -13.83
CA GLU A 193 9.65 21.67 -13.49
C GLU A 193 8.77 21.87 -14.74
N THR A 194 9.37 22.25 -15.87
CA THR A 194 8.64 22.42 -17.14
C THR A 194 8.17 21.07 -17.67
N LYS A 195 9.07 20.07 -17.68
CA LYS A 195 8.72 18.70 -18.07
C LYS A 195 7.71 18.07 -17.11
N ALA A 196 7.91 18.24 -15.80
CA ALA A 196 7.00 17.74 -14.78
C ALA A 196 5.59 18.34 -14.93
N LYS A 197 5.49 19.64 -15.19
CA LYS A 197 4.22 20.31 -15.49
C LYS A 197 3.60 19.73 -16.77
N ALA A 198 4.38 19.58 -17.85
CA ALA A 198 3.87 19.05 -19.12
C ALA A 198 3.31 17.63 -18.99
N GLU A 199 4.02 16.73 -18.30
CA GLU A 199 3.57 15.36 -18.03
C GLU A 199 2.27 15.35 -17.20
N MET A 200 2.21 16.17 -16.16
CA MET A 200 1.01 16.34 -15.34
C MET A 200 -0.19 16.78 -16.19
N ILE A 201 0.01 17.75 -17.09
CA ILE A 201 -1.05 18.28 -17.96
C ILE A 201 -1.50 17.25 -18.98
N GLU A 202 -0.58 16.50 -19.58
CA GLU A 202 -0.92 15.44 -20.52
C GLU A 202 -1.78 14.35 -19.85
N ASN A 203 -1.39 13.90 -18.66
CA ASN A 203 -2.14 12.89 -17.92
C ASN A 203 -3.48 13.43 -17.41
N SER A 204 -3.53 14.68 -16.96
CA SER A 204 -4.79 15.36 -16.61
C SER A 204 -5.74 15.41 -17.80
N ARG A 205 -5.25 15.76 -19.00
CA ARG A 205 -6.08 15.77 -20.23
C ARG A 205 -6.61 14.37 -20.58
N LYS A 206 -5.81 13.33 -20.36
CA LYS A 206 -6.24 11.94 -20.56
C LYS A 206 -7.35 11.56 -19.58
N GLN A 207 -7.21 11.91 -18.30
CA GLN A 207 -8.20 11.62 -17.27
C GLN A 207 -9.53 12.39 -17.46
N PHE A 208 -9.45 13.66 -17.83
CA PHE A 208 -10.62 14.53 -17.98
C PHE A 208 -11.08 14.72 -19.42
N LYS A 209 -10.75 13.76 -20.32
CA LYS A 209 -11.00 13.85 -21.77
C LYS A 209 -12.46 14.17 -22.12
N GLU A 210 -13.42 13.69 -21.32
CA GLU A 210 -14.85 13.87 -21.57
C GLU A 210 -15.46 15.11 -20.87
N ARG A 211 -14.70 15.81 -20.01
CA ARG A 211 -15.18 16.97 -19.25
C ARG A 211 -14.64 18.28 -19.81
N SER A 212 -15.37 18.88 -20.76
CA SER A 212 -14.96 20.12 -21.45
C SER A 212 -14.63 21.28 -20.49
N GLY A 213 -15.39 21.44 -19.40
CA GLY A 213 -15.10 22.45 -18.38
C GLY A 213 -13.75 22.23 -17.67
N MET A 214 -13.38 20.97 -17.41
CA MET A 214 -12.07 20.64 -16.83
C MET A 214 -10.93 20.85 -17.82
N LEU A 215 -11.14 20.52 -19.10
CA LEU A 215 -10.14 20.77 -20.15
C LEU A 215 -9.82 22.27 -20.29
N ASN A 216 -10.82 23.14 -20.14
CA ASN A 216 -10.60 24.59 -20.13
C ASN A 216 -9.73 25.02 -18.94
N LYS A 217 -10.07 24.58 -17.72
CA LYS A 217 -9.25 24.85 -16.52
C LYS A 217 -7.82 24.31 -16.65
N ILE A 218 -7.64 23.14 -17.27
CA ILE A 218 -6.32 22.56 -17.56
C ILE A 218 -5.52 23.46 -18.51
N ASN A 219 -6.16 23.98 -19.56
CA ASN A 219 -5.50 24.87 -20.52
C ASN A 219 -5.15 26.23 -19.89
N GLU A 220 -6.03 26.80 -19.06
CA GLU A 220 -5.75 28.01 -18.29
C GLU A 220 -4.52 27.82 -17.41
N PHE A 221 -4.48 26.74 -16.62
CA PHE A 221 -3.33 26.42 -15.79
C PHE A 221 -2.05 26.14 -16.59
N ASN A 222 -2.16 25.47 -17.75
CA ASN A 222 -1.01 25.21 -18.62
C ASN A 222 -0.35 26.51 -19.07
N ASN A 223 -1.16 27.53 -19.38
CA ASN A 223 -0.71 28.84 -19.85
C ASN A 223 -0.23 29.76 -18.72
N GLN A 224 -0.53 29.45 -17.46
CA GLN A 224 -0.01 30.19 -16.31
C GLN A 224 1.47 29.85 -16.09
N SER A 225 2.37 30.85 -16.14
CA SER A 225 3.73 30.67 -15.64
C SER A 225 3.68 30.73 -14.11
N LEU A 226 3.85 29.58 -13.46
CA LEU A 226 4.00 29.47 -12.00
C LEU A 226 5.46 29.62 -11.57
N ILE A 227 6.34 30.02 -12.50
CA ILE A 227 7.78 30.16 -12.27
C ILE A 227 8.02 31.57 -11.73
N GLU A 228 8.48 31.62 -10.48
CA GLU A 228 9.04 32.78 -9.77
C GLU A 228 8.02 33.89 -9.43
N ASP A 229 7.73 34.01 -8.13
CA ASP A 229 6.94 35.03 -7.43
C ASP A 229 5.40 35.05 -7.59
N GLN A 230 4.73 34.74 -6.46
CA GLN A 230 3.35 35.11 -6.10
C GLN A 230 2.18 34.56 -6.93
N GLN A 231 2.28 33.34 -7.45
CA GLN A 231 1.07 32.55 -7.77
C GLN A 231 0.91 31.36 -6.83
N ASN A 232 -0.29 31.27 -6.27
CA ASN A 232 -0.58 30.51 -5.08
C ASN A 232 -1.12 29.13 -5.48
N ALA A 233 -0.26 28.10 -5.43
CA ALA A 233 -0.63 26.73 -5.73
C ALA A 233 -1.75 26.27 -4.79
N ILE A 234 -1.74 26.73 -3.53
CA ILE A 234 -2.83 26.48 -2.57
C ILE A 234 -4.15 27.11 -3.05
N PHE A 235 -4.13 28.32 -3.61
CA PHE A 235 -5.31 28.91 -4.25
C PHE A 235 -5.80 28.05 -5.42
N CYS A 236 -4.90 27.67 -6.33
CA CYS A 236 -5.27 26.85 -7.49
C CYS A 236 -5.82 25.48 -7.07
N TYR A 237 -5.29 24.91 -5.98
CA TYR A 237 -5.79 23.68 -5.37
C TYR A 237 -7.16 23.86 -4.72
N THR A 238 -7.43 25.00 -4.07
CA THR A 238 -8.73 25.25 -3.41
C THR A 238 -9.82 25.75 -4.36
N ASP A 239 -9.49 26.25 -5.56
CA ASP A 239 -10.45 26.82 -6.54
C ASP A 239 -11.32 25.78 -7.30
N ASN A 240 -11.62 24.63 -6.69
CA ASN A 240 -12.36 23.51 -7.32
C ASN A 240 -11.86 23.21 -8.74
N SER A 241 -10.55 23.29 -8.93
CA SER A 241 -9.90 23.07 -10.22
C SER A 241 -9.61 21.59 -10.42
N PHE A 242 -9.18 21.22 -11.63
CA PHE A 242 -8.70 19.87 -11.89
C PHE A 242 -7.54 19.49 -10.94
N ILE A 243 -6.81 20.45 -10.36
CA ILE A 243 -5.68 20.19 -9.48
C ILE A 243 -6.12 19.44 -8.24
N TYR A 244 -7.18 19.89 -7.56
CA TYR A 244 -7.71 19.21 -6.37
C TYR A 244 -8.08 17.77 -6.70
N GLU A 245 -8.92 17.60 -7.72
CA GLU A 245 -9.48 16.30 -8.10
C GLU A 245 -8.37 15.37 -8.59
N TYR A 246 -7.51 15.83 -9.49
CA TYR A 246 -6.40 15.06 -10.05
C TYR A 246 -5.40 14.66 -8.97
N THR A 247 -4.91 15.61 -8.17
CA THR A 247 -3.89 15.37 -7.16
C THR A 247 -4.39 14.41 -6.09
N ASN A 248 -5.60 14.63 -5.57
CA ASN A 248 -6.18 13.75 -4.55
C ASN A 248 -6.64 12.40 -5.12
N THR A 249 -6.93 12.29 -6.42
CA THR A 249 -7.21 11.00 -7.07
C THR A 249 -5.92 10.20 -7.22
N VAL A 250 -4.86 10.84 -7.70
CA VAL A 250 -3.57 10.18 -7.92
C VAL A 250 -2.91 9.73 -6.61
N LEU A 251 -2.93 10.59 -5.57
CA LEU A 251 -2.37 10.24 -4.25
C LEU A 251 -3.12 9.08 -3.59
N ARG A 252 -4.40 8.95 -3.92
CA ARG A 252 -5.33 7.92 -3.44
C ARG A 252 -5.21 6.61 -4.20
N GLU A 253 -5.02 6.66 -5.52
CA GLU A 253 -4.75 5.47 -6.35
C GLU A 253 -3.41 4.84 -5.98
N GLU A 254 -2.51 5.60 -5.34
CA GLU A 254 -1.14 5.21 -4.97
C GLU A 254 -0.35 4.63 -6.14
N ASN A 255 -0.79 4.92 -7.37
CA ASN A 255 -0.08 4.58 -8.56
C ASN A 255 1.12 5.49 -8.65
N ILE A 256 2.26 4.96 -8.22
CA ILE A 256 3.55 5.64 -8.15
C ILE A 256 3.89 6.40 -9.44
N SER A 257 3.61 5.81 -10.60
CA SER A 257 3.90 6.45 -11.89
C SER A 257 3.01 7.68 -12.11
N GLN A 258 1.74 7.62 -11.69
CA GLN A 258 0.86 8.79 -11.70
C GLN A 258 1.27 9.81 -10.62
N VAL A 259 1.59 9.38 -9.40
CA VAL A 259 2.06 10.24 -8.30
C VAL A 259 3.30 11.01 -8.72
N TYR A 260 4.25 10.32 -9.37
CA TYR A 260 5.42 10.93 -9.98
C TYR A 260 5.02 11.91 -11.09
N SER A 261 4.03 11.62 -11.93
CA SER A 261 3.54 12.60 -12.92
C SER A 261 2.90 13.84 -12.27
N CYS A 262 2.39 13.73 -11.04
CA CYS A 262 1.85 14.84 -10.25
C CYS A 262 2.92 15.59 -9.42
N ARG A 263 4.20 15.20 -9.49
CA ARG A 263 5.26 15.74 -8.63
C ARG A 263 5.36 17.26 -8.69
N TYR A 264 5.07 17.86 -9.83
CA TYR A 264 5.10 19.31 -10.02
C TYR A 264 4.19 20.04 -9.01
N ILE A 265 2.91 19.69 -8.97
CA ILE A 265 1.95 20.38 -8.10
C ILE A 265 2.07 19.94 -6.64
N ILE A 266 2.42 18.67 -6.39
CA ILE A 266 2.67 18.17 -5.04
C ILE A 266 3.84 18.94 -4.40
N LYS A 267 4.96 19.10 -5.13
CA LYS A 267 6.15 19.84 -4.66
C LYS A 267 5.80 21.29 -4.34
N LEU A 268 5.09 21.98 -5.25
CA LEU A 268 4.67 23.37 -5.05
C LEU A 268 3.75 23.53 -3.83
N LEU A 269 2.73 22.67 -3.69
CA LEU A 269 1.81 22.70 -2.56
C LEU A 269 2.52 22.47 -1.23
N CYS A 270 3.37 21.45 -1.16
CA CYS A 270 4.12 21.14 0.06
C CYS A 270 5.10 22.26 0.44
N ARG A 271 5.78 22.89 -0.54
CA ARG A 271 6.68 24.03 -0.29
C ARG A 271 5.91 25.22 0.27
N GLN A 272 4.84 25.65 -0.42
CA GLN A 272 4.02 26.77 0.02
C GLN A 272 3.38 26.49 1.40
N LEU A 273 2.87 25.27 1.61
CA LEU A 273 2.26 24.90 2.89
C LEU A 273 3.26 24.88 4.04
N LYS A 274 4.52 24.50 3.78
CA LYS A 274 5.61 24.58 4.76
C LYS A 274 5.93 26.03 5.15
N GLU A 275 6.04 26.93 4.17
CA GLU A 275 6.24 28.36 4.42
C GLU A 275 5.10 28.94 5.28
N GLN A 276 3.86 28.61 4.94
CA GLN A 276 2.67 29.03 5.71
C GLN A 276 2.65 28.41 7.11
N HIS A 277 3.07 27.14 7.26
CA HIS A 277 3.14 26.46 8.55
C HIS A 277 4.11 27.17 9.49
N GLU A 278 5.32 27.49 9.02
CA GLU A 278 6.32 28.19 9.85
C GLU A 278 5.82 29.56 10.33
N GLN A 279 5.10 30.30 9.47
CA GLN A 279 4.47 31.57 9.84
C GLN A 279 3.34 31.34 10.85
N PHE A 280 2.46 30.37 10.59
CA PHE A 280 1.32 30.03 11.43
C PHE A 280 1.75 29.63 12.85
N ILE A 281 2.76 28.77 12.99
CA ILE A 281 3.29 28.34 14.29
C ILE A 281 3.88 29.55 15.07
N LYS A 282 4.66 30.41 14.39
CA LYS A 282 5.23 31.62 15.01
C LYS A 282 4.12 32.55 15.52
N GLU A 283 3.08 32.76 14.73
CA GLU A 283 1.94 33.61 15.12
C GLU A 283 1.10 32.99 16.24
N TYR A 284 0.81 31.69 16.14
CA TYR A 284 0.02 30.97 17.13
C TYR A 284 0.71 31.00 18.50
N ASN A 285 2.03 30.77 18.54
CA ASN A 285 2.83 30.84 19.77
C ASN A 285 2.89 32.25 20.37
N ARG A 286 2.84 33.31 19.54
CA ARG A 286 2.78 34.70 20.01
C ARG A 286 1.41 35.09 20.57
N LYS A 287 0.32 34.70 19.90
CA LYS A 287 -1.06 35.13 20.22
C LYS A 287 -1.70 34.26 21.32
N SER A 288 -1.43 32.95 21.32
CA SER A 288 -2.10 31.99 22.20
C SER A 288 -1.29 31.76 23.47
N LYS A 289 -1.43 32.64 24.48
CA LYS A 289 -0.97 32.33 25.85
C LYS A 289 -1.72 31.09 26.37
N LYS A 290 -1.10 29.91 26.27
CA LYS A 290 -1.51 28.61 26.89
C LYS A 290 -2.63 27.77 26.24
N LYS A 291 -2.88 27.81 24.93
CA LYS A 291 -3.67 26.72 24.29
C LYS A 291 -2.76 25.65 23.72
N SER A 292 -2.64 24.53 24.44
CA SER A 292 -1.86 23.36 24.00
C SER A 292 -2.49 22.60 22.84
N LEU A 293 -3.76 22.85 22.53
CA LEU A 293 -4.52 22.05 21.57
C LEU A 293 -5.25 22.92 20.54
N LEU A 294 -4.94 22.69 19.26
CA LEU A 294 -5.70 23.19 18.12
C LEU A 294 -6.72 22.11 17.72
N ARG A 295 -7.99 22.51 17.58
CA ARG A 295 -9.07 21.60 17.17
C ARG A 295 -9.60 21.99 15.81
N LEU A 296 -9.65 21.00 14.92
CA LEU A 296 -10.12 21.11 13.56
C LEU A 296 -11.30 20.16 13.33
N TYR A 297 -12.10 20.48 12.31
CA TYR A 297 -13.27 19.72 11.91
C TYR A 297 -13.21 19.41 10.41
N ARG A 298 -13.69 18.23 10.05
CA ARG A 298 -13.95 17.85 8.65
C ARG A 298 -15.28 17.14 8.57
N GLY A 299 -16.15 17.63 7.70
CA GLY A 299 -17.43 17.00 7.41
C GLY A 299 -17.30 16.06 6.24
N GLN A 300 -17.64 14.78 6.43
CA GLN A 300 -17.39 13.78 5.41
C GLN A 300 -18.35 12.58 5.47
N PRO A 301 -19.37 12.47 4.62
CA PRO A 301 -20.26 11.30 4.64
C PRO A 301 -19.53 10.00 4.28
N LEU A 302 -19.58 8.97 5.14
CA LEU A 302 -18.89 7.67 4.94
C LEU A 302 -19.85 6.50 4.87
N LYS A 303 -19.47 5.42 4.19
CA LYS A 303 -20.17 4.15 4.31
C LYS A 303 -20.04 3.59 5.73
N LEU A 304 -21.06 2.84 6.14
CA LEU A 304 -21.15 2.27 7.48
C LEU A 304 -20.02 1.28 7.78
N GLU A 305 -19.58 0.50 6.79
CA GLU A 305 -18.44 -0.43 6.89
C GLU A 305 -17.15 0.27 7.37
N TYR A 306 -16.88 1.47 6.87
CA TYR A 306 -15.68 2.24 7.23
C TYR A 306 -15.73 2.78 8.66
N ILE A 307 -16.93 3.18 9.10
CA ILE A 307 -17.15 3.64 10.47
C ILE A 307 -16.96 2.47 11.45
N HIS A 308 -17.45 1.28 11.10
CA HIS A 308 -17.24 0.08 11.91
C HIS A 308 -15.76 -0.28 12.02
N LEU A 309 -14.99 -0.21 10.94
CA LEU A 309 -13.56 -0.47 11.02
C LEU A 309 -12.82 0.53 11.92
N LEU A 310 -13.13 1.82 11.80
CA LEU A 310 -12.51 2.81 12.69
C LEU A 310 -12.88 2.54 14.16
N ARG A 311 -14.08 2.02 14.41
CA ARG A 311 -14.53 1.63 15.75
C ARG A 311 -13.82 0.38 16.29
N THR A 312 -13.48 -0.59 15.44
CA THR A 312 -12.70 -1.77 15.84
C THR A 312 -11.20 -1.46 16.01
N ASN A 313 -10.74 -0.34 15.44
CA ASN A 313 -9.35 0.08 15.44
C ASN A 313 -9.09 1.33 16.31
N ILE A 314 -9.84 1.49 17.40
CA ILE A 314 -9.56 2.54 18.39
C ILE A 314 -8.14 2.37 18.93
N ASN A 315 -7.44 3.50 19.10
CA ASN A 315 -6.03 3.64 19.43
C ASN A 315 -5.04 3.21 18.36
N SER A 316 -5.50 2.65 17.23
CA SER A 316 -4.64 2.40 16.08
C SER A 316 -4.32 3.71 15.34
N LEU A 317 -3.31 3.64 14.48
CA LEU A 317 -2.91 4.72 13.61
C LEU A 317 -3.52 4.51 12.21
N ILE A 318 -3.96 5.62 11.64
CA ILE A 318 -4.54 5.72 10.31
C ILE A 318 -3.85 6.83 9.52
N SER A 319 -3.78 6.70 8.20
CA SER A 319 -3.33 7.77 7.32
C SER A 319 -4.38 8.09 6.27
N LEU A 320 -4.46 9.37 5.91
CA LEU A 320 -5.24 9.86 4.78
C LEU A 320 -4.22 10.16 3.67
N ASN A 321 -4.21 9.35 2.61
CA ASN A 321 -3.23 9.43 1.52
C ASN A 321 -3.46 10.64 0.59
N GLY A 322 -3.33 11.85 1.13
CA GLY A 322 -3.56 13.10 0.42
C GLY A 322 -3.40 14.33 1.31
N PHE A 323 -3.58 15.50 0.72
CA PHE A 323 -3.77 16.71 1.51
C PHE A 323 -5.12 16.64 2.21
N VAL A 324 -5.18 17.03 3.48
CA VAL A 324 -6.40 16.96 4.27
C VAL A 324 -6.92 18.37 4.51
N SER A 325 -7.94 18.75 3.75
CA SER A 325 -8.67 20.00 3.98
C SER A 325 -9.55 19.87 5.24
N THR A 326 -9.43 20.82 6.14
CA THR A 326 -10.18 20.88 7.40
C THR A 326 -10.55 22.33 7.69
N THR A 327 -11.38 22.56 8.70
CA THR A 327 -11.78 23.91 9.10
C THR A 327 -11.74 24.05 10.62
N LYS A 328 -11.46 25.25 11.13
CA LYS A 328 -11.63 25.58 12.55
C LYS A 328 -13.11 25.75 12.92
N ASP A 329 -13.98 25.98 11.94
CA ASP A 329 -15.41 26.19 12.12
C ASP A 329 -16.18 24.87 11.96
N LYS A 330 -16.85 24.45 13.05
CA LYS A 330 -17.66 23.23 13.05
C LYS A 330 -18.84 23.34 12.08
N ASP A 331 -19.43 24.51 11.92
CA ASP A 331 -20.65 24.69 11.11
C ASP A 331 -20.34 24.58 9.62
N VAL A 332 -19.17 25.06 9.18
CA VAL A 332 -18.64 24.84 7.83
C VAL A 332 -18.54 23.33 7.56
N ALA A 333 -17.90 22.57 8.45
CA ALA A 333 -17.82 21.11 8.32
C ALA A 333 -19.21 20.45 8.28
N MET A 334 -20.15 20.87 9.14
CA MET A 334 -21.52 20.35 9.13
C MET A 334 -22.27 20.67 7.83
N ASN A 335 -22.02 21.84 7.22
CA ASN A 335 -22.58 22.18 5.92
C ASN A 335 -22.01 21.29 4.82
N PHE A 336 -20.70 20.99 4.81
CA PHE A 336 -20.12 20.03 3.86
C PHE A 336 -20.78 18.66 3.93
N ILE A 337 -21.09 18.15 5.14
CA ILE A 337 -21.84 16.89 5.30
C ILE A 337 -23.17 16.98 4.56
N ARG A 338 -23.96 18.01 4.84
CA ARG A 338 -25.31 18.18 4.26
C ARG A 338 -25.30 18.24 2.74
N HIS A 339 -24.35 18.96 2.15
CA HIS A 339 -24.25 19.12 0.70
C HIS A 339 -23.80 17.84 -0.01
N ASN A 340 -22.96 17.01 0.63
CA ASN A 340 -22.34 15.83 0.01
C ASN A 340 -23.01 14.50 0.40
N MET A 341 -24.21 14.53 0.99
CA MET A 341 -24.95 13.31 1.35
C MET A 341 -25.42 12.52 0.13
N GLN A 342 -25.23 11.20 0.19
CA GLN A 342 -25.79 10.24 -0.76
C GLN A 342 -26.55 9.15 0.00
N LYS A 343 -27.43 8.41 -0.71
CA LYS A 343 -28.37 7.44 -0.11
C LYS A 343 -27.68 6.35 0.72
N ASP A 344 -26.47 5.95 0.34
CA ASP A 344 -25.75 4.83 0.96
C ASP A 344 -24.66 5.29 1.95
N LEU A 345 -24.55 6.60 2.19
CA LEU A 345 -23.56 7.19 3.08
C LEU A 345 -24.20 7.62 4.41
N LYS A 346 -23.40 7.58 5.47
CA LYS A 346 -23.75 8.06 6.81
C LYS A 346 -23.04 9.38 7.08
N PRO A 347 -23.72 10.37 7.66
CA PRO A 347 -23.12 11.66 7.98
C PRO A 347 -22.07 11.49 9.07
N VAL A 348 -20.84 11.92 8.80
CA VAL A 348 -19.73 11.84 9.77
C VAL A 348 -19.05 13.19 9.91
N LEU A 349 -18.84 13.58 11.16
CA LEU A 349 -18.01 14.68 11.57
C LEU A 349 -16.71 14.14 12.17
N MET A 350 -15.60 14.41 11.49
CA MET A 350 -14.27 14.16 12.03
C MET A 350 -13.84 15.36 12.88
N LYS A 351 -13.44 15.08 14.12
CA LYS A 351 -12.88 16.03 15.07
C LYS A 351 -11.41 15.71 15.25
N ILE A 352 -10.54 16.60 14.80
CA ILE A 352 -9.09 16.37 14.75
C ILE A 352 -8.41 17.29 15.75
N ASP A 353 -7.70 16.69 16.70
CA ASP A 353 -6.94 17.39 17.73
C ASP A 353 -5.45 17.39 17.37
N ILE A 354 -4.84 18.58 17.35
CA ILE A 354 -3.41 18.80 17.09
C ILE A 354 -2.78 19.40 18.36
N ASP A 355 -1.79 18.70 18.91
CA ASP A 355 -0.97 19.22 20.01
C ASP A 355 -0.01 20.28 19.48
N MET A 356 -0.10 21.51 19.97
CA MET A 356 0.69 22.66 19.54
C MET A 356 1.95 22.88 20.38
N THR A 357 2.20 22.06 21.41
CA THR A 357 3.35 22.22 22.33
C THR A 357 4.62 21.50 21.87
N SER A 358 4.47 20.60 20.92
CA SER A 358 5.51 19.75 20.33
C SER A 358 5.90 20.24 18.95
N GLU A 359 7.10 19.86 18.48
CA GLU A 359 7.47 20.00 17.08
C GLU A 359 6.61 19.11 16.18
N HIS A 360 6.23 19.64 15.01
CA HIS A 360 5.37 18.94 14.05
C HIS A 360 6.19 18.38 12.90
N SER A 361 6.03 17.08 12.65
CA SER A 361 6.69 16.38 11.56
C SER A 361 6.05 16.64 10.19
N VAL A 362 4.78 17.03 10.17
CA VAL A 362 3.99 17.30 8.97
C VAL A 362 3.54 18.76 8.99
N ALA A 363 3.72 19.45 7.86
CA ALA A 363 3.27 20.83 7.70
C ALA A 363 1.73 20.90 7.68
N PHE A 364 1.20 21.90 8.37
CA PHE A 364 -0.20 22.30 8.28
C PHE A 364 -0.31 23.79 8.53
N ALA A 365 -1.23 24.46 7.86
CA ALA A 365 -1.39 25.89 8.05
C ALA A 365 -2.85 26.30 7.90
N ASP A 366 -3.21 27.39 8.58
CA ASP A 366 -4.39 28.16 8.23
C ASP A 366 -4.15 28.84 6.89
N ILE A 367 -4.96 28.46 5.90
CA ILE A 367 -4.84 28.93 4.52
C ILE A 367 -5.97 29.89 4.15
N SER A 368 -6.73 30.41 5.14
CA SER A 368 -7.88 31.28 4.88
C SER A 368 -7.53 32.49 4.01
N ASN A 369 -6.36 33.10 4.23
CA ASN A 369 -5.92 34.29 3.48
C ASN A 369 -5.50 34.00 2.03
N ILE A 370 -5.31 32.73 1.69
CA ILE A 370 -4.70 32.28 0.44
C ILE A 370 -5.57 31.23 -0.28
N SER A 371 -6.63 30.75 0.33
CA SER A 371 -7.59 29.83 -0.28
C SER A 371 -8.60 30.60 -1.14
N LYS A 372 -9.31 29.88 -2.01
CA LYS A 372 -10.46 30.43 -2.73
C LYS A 372 -11.63 30.78 -1.81
N PHE A 373 -11.71 30.15 -0.64
CA PHE A 373 -12.83 30.24 0.30
C PHE A 373 -12.36 30.82 1.64
N PRO A 374 -12.06 32.14 1.70
CA PRO A 374 -11.46 32.75 2.89
C PRO A 374 -12.34 32.68 4.15
N ASP A 375 -13.66 32.62 3.97
CA ASP A 375 -14.62 32.58 5.08
C ASP A 375 -14.75 31.19 5.73
N GLU A 376 -14.21 30.14 5.10
CA GLU A 376 -14.33 28.77 5.59
C GLU A 376 -13.36 28.44 6.72
N GLN A 377 -12.45 29.35 7.08
CA GLN A 377 -11.42 29.15 8.10
C GLN A 377 -10.61 27.87 7.85
N GLU A 378 -10.25 27.63 6.58
CA GLU A 378 -9.63 26.39 6.13
C GLU A 378 -8.23 26.23 6.72
N VAL A 379 -7.98 25.05 7.27
CA VAL A 379 -6.66 24.58 7.69
C VAL A 379 -6.31 23.36 6.84
N LEU A 380 -5.26 23.49 6.04
CA LEU A 380 -4.80 22.41 5.16
C LEU A 380 -3.67 21.66 5.84
N LEU A 381 -3.79 20.33 5.94
CA LEU A 381 -2.70 19.46 6.39
C LEU A 381 -2.02 18.82 5.19
N SER A 382 -0.70 18.72 5.24
CA SER A 382 0.11 18.15 4.16
C SER A 382 -0.07 16.63 4.05
N ILE A 383 0.37 16.09 2.90
CA ILE A 383 0.43 14.65 2.63
C ILE A 383 1.32 13.97 3.68
N GLY A 384 0.98 12.74 4.05
CA GLY A 384 1.69 11.96 5.06
C GLY A 384 1.22 12.23 6.49
N SER A 385 0.12 12.98 6.65
CA SER A 385 -0.57 13.14 7.92
C SER A 385 -1.04 11.78 8.46
N ILE A 386 -0.65 11.48 9.70
CA ILE A 386 -1.05 10.27 10.43
C ILE A 386 -1.92 10.68 11.60
N PHE A 387 -3.02 9.98 11.79
CA PHE A 387 -3.93 10.22 12.89
C PHE A 387 -4.06 8.97 13.75
N ARG A 388 -4.18 9.16 15.05
CA ARG A 388 -4.62 8.12 15.97
C ARG A 388 -6.12 8.22 16.17
N VAL A 389 -6.83 7.10 16.02
CA VAL A 389 -8.27 7.05 16.31
C VAL A 389 -8.48 7.03 17.82
N LYS A 390 -9.09 8.07 18.38
CA LYS A 390 -9.35 8.18 19.82
C LYS A 390 -10.70 7.61 20.21
N SER A 391 -11.73 7.87 19.40
CA SER A 391 -13.06 7.30 19.60
C SER A 391 -13.91 7.41 18.34
N VAL A 392 -14.92 6.54 18.26
CA VAL A 392 -15.98 6.60 17.26
C VAL A 392 -17.31 6.50 18.00
N GLN A 393 -18.12 7.55 17.92
CA GLN A 393 -19.39 7.68 18.63
C GLN A 393 -20.50 8.05 17.66
N PHE A 394 -21.74 7.71 17.99
CA PHE A 394 -22.92 8.19 17.26
C PHE A 394 -23.66 9.19 18.16
N ASP A 395 -23.93 10.37 17.62
CA ASP A 395 -24.72 11.41 18.29
C ASP A 395 -26.19 11.25 17.88
N ASP A 396 -26.99 10.66 18.78
CA ASP A 396 -28.42 10.41 18.55
C ASP A 396 -29.23 11.69 18.31
N LYS A 397 -28.80 12.84 18.85
CA LYS A 397 -29.53 14.11 18.70
C LYS A 397 -29.32 14.70 17.32
N GLN A 398 -28.09 14.65 16.84
CA GLN A 398 -27.72 15.20 15.52
C GLN A 398 -27.83 14.16 14.40
N GLN A 399 -28.03 12.88 14.75
CA GLN A 399 -28.03 11.75 13.82
C GLN A 399 -26.75 11.67 12.98
N ILE A 400 -25.60 11.95 13.60
CA ILE A 400 -24.27 11.94 12.96
C ILE A 400 -23.28 11.06 13.72
N TYR A 401 -22.32 10.49 13.01
CA TYR A 401 -21.16 9.87 13.63
C TYR A 401 -20.10 10.92 13.93
N ILE A 402 -19.53 10.88 15.13
CA ILE A 402 -18.39 11.71 15.54
C ILE A 402 -17.17 10.81 15.66
N ILE A 403 -16.18 11.08 14.82
CA ILE A 403 -14.89 10.38 14.83
C ILE A 403 -13.85 11.32 15.40
N HIS A 404 -13.31 10.97 16.58
CA HIS A 404 -12.27 11.77 17.22
C HIS A 404 -10.90 11.23 16.86
N LEU A 405 -10.09 12.07 16.25
CA LEU A 405 -8.74 11.81 15.79
C LEU A 405 -7.73 12.72 16.49
N SER A 406 -6.49 12.26 16.64
CA SER A 406 -5.37 13.13 17.03
C SER A 406 -4.20 12.97 16.08
N LEU A 407 -3.58 14.06 15.62
CA LEU A 407 -2.39 13.99 14.76
C LEU A 407 -1.22 13.31 15.52
N SER A 408 -0.61 12.28 14.91
CA SER A 408 0.47 11.48 15.49
C SER A 408 1.86 12.01 15.12
N GLN A 409 2.84 11.87 16.01
CA GLN A 409 4.22 12.39 15.86
C GLN A 409 5.31 11.31 15.81
N GLN A 410 5.09 10.15 16.42
CA GLN A 410 6.16 9.19 16.79
C GLN A 410 6.84 8.47 15.61
N ASP A 411 6.27 8.50 14.40
CA ASP A 411 6.66 7.60 13.31
C ASP A 411 7.66 8.21 12.31
N GLN A 412 8.02 9.49 12.45
CA GLN A 412 9.03 10.15 11.60
C GLN A 412 10.44 9.58 11.84
N LEU A 413 10.80 9.30 13.10
CA LEU A 413 12.12 8.74 13.45
C LEU A 413 12.31 7.33 12.90
N THR A 414 11.27 6.51 12.89
CA THR A 414 11.32 5.13 12.38
C THR A 414 11.46 5.12 10.86
N VAL A 415 10.71 5.96 10.16
CA VAL A 415 10.78 6.16 8.71
C VAL A 415 12.14 6.72 8.29
N ILE A 416 12.64 7.75 8.99
CA ILE A 416 13.95 8.37 8.72
C ILE A 416 15.08 7.38 9.01
N LYS A 417 15.05 6.71 10.16
CA LYS A 417 16.01 5.65 10.49
C LYS A 417 16.00 4.58 9.41
N TYR A 418 14.84 4.09 9.00
CA TYR A 418 14.74 3.12 7.91
C TYR A 418 15.36 3.63 6.60
N ILE A 419 15.16 4.90 6.21
CA ILE A 419 15.86 5.50 5.04
C ILE A 419 17.38 5.48 5.24
N GLU A 420 17.84 6.00 6.38
CA GLU A 420 19.27 6.11 6.70
C GLU A 420 19.94 4.73 6.75
N GLN A 421 19.18 3.70 7.11
CA GLN A 421 19.64 2.32 7.33
C GLN A 421 19.57 1.47 6.07
N THR A 422 18.51 1.57 5.27
CA THR A 422 18.36 0.88 3.99
C THR A 422 19.23 1.51 2.90
N TYR A 423 19.52 2.81 3.01
CA TYR A 423 20.22 3.57 1.95
C TYR A 423 21.51 4.24 2.43
N ALA A 424 22.17 3.64 3.41
CA ALA A 424 23.47 3.98 3.99
C ALA A 424 24.31 4.96 3.15
N ASN A 425 24.09 6.27 3.38
CA ASN A 425 25.02 7.40 3.28
C ASN A 425 24.31 8.71 3.67
N ASN A 426 25.05 9.59 4.36
CA ASN A 426 24.63 10.94 4.72
C ASN A 426 24.04 11.67 3.51
N VAL A 427 22.77 12.05 3.61
CA VAL A 427 21.95 12.49 2.50
C VAL A 427 22.29 13.94 2.13
N ASN A 428 23.09 14.13 1.08
CA ASN A 428 23.09 15.36 0.29
C ASN A 428 21.94 15.33 -0.75
N SER A 429 21.57 16.46 -1.35
CA SER A 429 20.49 16.52 -2.35
C SER A 429 20.73 15.67 -3.61
N ASP A 430 22.00 15.48 -4.00
CA ASP A 430 22.37 14.54 -5.06
C ASP A 430 22.05 13.08 -4.69
N ASP A 431 22.19 12.71 -3.42
CA ASP A 431 21.89 11.36 -2.92
C ASP A 431 20.38 11.09 -2.87
N LEU A 432 19.55 12.13 -2.68
CA LEU A 432 18.08 12.03 -2.69
C LEU A 432 17.52 11.63 -4.06
N SER A 433 18.11 12.14 -5.15
CA SER A 433 17.69 11.81 -6.51
C SER A 433 17.99 10.36 -6.88
N ILE A 434 19.20 9.90 -6.56
CA ILE A 434 19.63 8.51 -6.77
C ILE A 434 18.73 7.56 -5.97
N LEU A 435 18.42 7.95 -4.74
CA LEU A 435 17.59 7.21 -3.82
C LEU A 435 16.15 7.07 -4.33
N PHE A 436 15.57 8.12 -4.89
CA PHE A 436 14.24 8.05 -5.50
C PHE A 436 14.14 6.99 -6.59
N GLY A 437 15.11 6.95 -7.52
CA GLY A 437 15.11 5.93 -8.58
C GLY A 437 15.33 4.50 -8.04
N LYS A 438 16.11 4.33 -6.97
CA LYS A 438 16.26 3.03 -6.29
C LYS A 438 14.97 2.59 -5.62
N LEU A 439 14.28 3.52 -4.96
CA LEU A 439 12.98 3.27 -4.35
C LEU A 439 11.97 2.78 -5.40
N LEU A 440 11.89 3.43 -6.57
CA LEU A 440 11.06 2.96 -7.68
C LEU A 440 11.39 1.52 -8.10
N PHE A 441 12.69 1.20 -8.14
CA PHE A 441 13.17 -0.13 -8.49
C PHE A 441 12.79 -1.18 -7.42
N ASP A 442 13.04 -0.89 -6.15
CA ASP A 442 12.70 -1.78 -5.02
C ASP A 442 11.19 -2.02 -4.90
N MET A 443 10.38 -1.08 -5.39
CA MET A 443 8.92 -1.22 -5.52
C MET A 443 8.48 -2.06 -6.74
N GLY A 444 9.43 -2.63 -7.49
CA GLY A 444 9.17 -3.42 -8.70
C GLY A 444 8.75 -2.58 -9.91
N LYS A 445 8.93 -1.25 -9.88
CA LYS A 445 8.62 -0.33 -10.99
C LYS A 445 9.86 -0.05 -11.84
N CYS A 446 10.49 -1.11 -12.34
CA CYS A 446 11.75 -1.05 -13.06
C CYS A 446 11.72 -0.10 -14.28
N GLU A 447 10.62 -0.05 -15.04
CA GLU A 447 10.48 0.87 -16.18
C GLU A 447 10.48 2.34 -15.74
N SER A 448 9.77 2.67 -14.65
CA SER A 448 9.74 4.04 -14.12
C SER A 448 11.11 4.46 -13.57
N ALA A 449 11.79 3.56 -12.86
CA ALA A 449 13.15 3.77 -12.39
C ALA A 449 14.12 4.02 -13.58
N PHE A 450 14.01 3.22 -14.63
CA PHE A 450 14.79 3.37 -15.84
C PHE A 450 14.59 4.73 -16.51
N THR A 451 13.33 5.12 -16.74
CA THR A 451 13.01 6.43 -17.33
C THR A 451 13.56 7.56 -16.48
N TYR A 452 13.35 7.50 -15.16
CA TYR A 452 13.84 8.49 -14.21
C TYR A 452 15.37 8.65 -14.29
N PHE A 453 16.14 7.56 -14.16
CA PHE A 453 17.59 7.63 -14.20
C PHE A 453 18.12 8.07 -15.57
N SER A 454 17.46 7.66 -16.66
CA SER A 454 17.84 8.06 -18.02
C SER A 454 17.66 9.56 -18.24
N ASP A 455 16.57 10.12 -17.75
CA ASP A 455 16.30 11.54 -17.83
C ASP A 455 17.23 12.35 -16.92
N ALA A 456 17.48 11.86 -15.69
CA ALA A 456 18.43 12.48 -14.77
C ALA A 456 19.86 12.50 -15.37
N LEU A 457 20.26 11.43 -16.05
CA LEU A 457 21.54 11.34 -16.74
C LEU A 457 21.66 12.35 -17.90
N LYS A 458 20.57 12.57 -18.66
CA LYS A 458 20.55 13.55 -19.76
C LYS A 458 20.66 15.00 -19.28
N ARG A 459 20.11 15.31 -18.10
CA ARG A 459 20.17 16.66 -17.49
C ARG A 459 21.49 16.94 -16.77
N LEU A 460 22.29 15.91 -16.52
CA LEU A 460 23.51 16.04 -15.75
C LEU A 460 24.60 16.77 -16.55
N SER A 461 25.15 17.85 -15.98
CA SER A 461 26.26 18.60 -16.58
C SER A 461 27.50 17.73 -16.80
N ASP A 462 28.32 18.09 -17.78
CA ASP A 462 29.49 17.29 -18.18
C ASP A 462 30.52 17.07 -17.07
N ASN A 463 30.58 17.96 -16.07
CA ASN A 463 31.57 17.90 -15.00
C ASN A 463 31.22 16.92 -13.85
N ASN A 464 30.00 16.36 -13.80
CA ASN A 464 29.54 15.51 -12.69
C ASN A 464 29.79 14.01 -12.90
N ASN A 465 31.04 13.62 -13.15
CA ASN A 465 31.43 12.23 -13.47
C ASN A 465 31.03 11.20 -12.40
N ARG A 466 31.12 11.55 -11.10
CA ARG A 466 30.73 10.63 -10.01
C ARG A 466 29.23 10.28 -10.03
N ILE A 467 28.36 11.28 -10.24
CA ILE A 467 26.91 11.08 -10.31
C ILE A 467 26.54 10.36 -11.61
N ARG A 468 27.21 10.72 -12.73
CA ARG A 468 27.07 10.06 -14.02
C ARG A 468 27.28 8.55 -13.92
N ALA A 469 28.36 8.13 -13.27
CA ALA A 469 28.65 6.72 -13.03
C ALA A 469 27.56 6.03 -12.20
N THR A 470 27.00 6.74 -11.21
CA THR A 470 25.93 6.20 -10.35
C THR A 470 24.63 5.99 -11.11
N TYR A 471 24.22 6.96 -11.94
CA TYR A 471 23.06 6.78 -12.82
C TYR A 471 23.27 5.65 -13.83
N LEU A 472 24.44 5.59 -14.48
CA LEU A 472 24.77 4.49 -15.39
C LEU A 472 24.70 3.12 -14.70
N ASN A 473 25.20 3.00 -13.48
CA ASN A 473 25.12 1.77 -12.72
C ASN A 473 23.66 1.38 -12.41
N ASN A 474 22.81 2.33 -11.97
CA ASN A 474 21.40 2.02 -11.70
C ASN A 474 20.57 1.75 -12.96
N ILE A 475 20.88 2.42 -14.09
CA ILE A 475 20.31 2.09 -15.41
C ILE A 475 20.68 0.65 -15.80
N GLY A 476 21.93 0.24 -15.53
CA GLY A 476 22.38 -1.13 -15.74
C GLY A 476 21.59 -2.15 -14.91
N ILE A 477 21.27 -1.82 -13.66
CA ILE A 477 20.41 -2.63 -12.78
C ILE A 477 19.02 -2.78 -13.39
N CYS A 478 18.43 -1.68 -13.86
CA CYS A 478 17.11 -1.71 -14.51
C CYS A 478 17.12 -2.57 -15.78
N TYR A 479 18.14 -2.43 -16.65
CA TYR A 479 18.27 -3.28 -17.84
C TYR A 479 18.39 -4.76 -17.50
N ASN A 480 19.13 -5.11 -16.43
CA ASN A 480 19.27 -6.50 -16.03
C ASN A 480 17.93 -7.11 -15.59
N GLU A 481 17.13 -6.38 -14.81
CA GLU A 481 15.79 -6.85 -14.40
C GLU A 481 14.83 -6.96 -15.58
N MET A 482 14.90 -6.03 -16.55
CA MET A 482 14.13 -6.13 -17.79
C MET A 482 14.62 -7.25 -18.73
N GLY A 483 15.72 -7.92 -18.38
CA GLY A 483 16.29 -9.04 -19.13
C GLY A 483 17.30 -8.64 -20.22
N ASP A 484 17.53 -7.34 -20.46
CA ASP A 484 18.53 -6.86 -21.42
C ASP A 484 19.94 -6.83 -20.79
N ARG A 485 20.51 -8.03 -20.69
CA ARG A 485 21.82 -8.24 -20.05
C ARG A 485 22.99 -7.68 -20.86
N ASN A 486 22.81 -7.37 -22.14
CA ASN A 486 23.86 -6.79 -22.96
C ASN A 486 23.97 -5.28 -22.70
N GLU A 487 22.84 -4.58 -22.68
CA GLU A 487 22.81 -3.17 -22.31
C GLU A 487 23.19 -2.95 -20.85
N ALA A 488 22.75 -3.83 -19.93
CA ALA A 488 23.20 -3.82 -18.54
C ALA A 488 24.72 -3.87 -18.42
N LEU A 489 25.37 -4.80 -19.13
CA LEU A 489 26.81 -4.95 -19.13
C LEU A 489 27.54 -3.72 -19.70
N LYS A 490 27.00 -3.10 -20.75
CA LYS A 490 27.55 -1.84 -21.31
C LYS A 490 27.48 -0.71 -20.28
N CYS A 491 26.34 -0.57 -19.61
CA CYS A 491 26.14 0.43 -18.56
C CYS A 491 27.11 0.24 -17.39
N TYR A 492 27.24 -0.99 -16.87
CA TYR A 492 28.16 -1.28 -15.77
C TYR A 492 29.62 -1.04 -16.14
N LYS A 493 30.05 -1.38 -17.37
CA LYS A 493 31.43 -1.11 -17.81
C LYS A 493 31.71 0.39 -17.91
N LYS A 494 30.80 1.17 -18.52
CA LYS A 494 30.94 2.63 -18.56
C LYS A 494 31.00 3.25 -17.16
N ALA A 495 30.15 2.77 -16.23
CA ALA A 495 30.18 3.21 -14.85
C ALA A 495 31.50 2.84 -14.15
N LEU A 496 31.99 1.62 -14.37
CA LEU A 496 33.27 1.13 -13.84
C LEU A 496 34.44 2.01 -14.31
N ASP A 497 34.54 2.29 -15.61
CA ASP A 497 35.61 3.12 -16.17
C ASP A 497 35.66 4.51 -15.50
N ILE A 498 34.48 5.13 -15.28
CA ILE A 498 34.39 6.43 -14.61
C ILE A 498 34.73 6.31 -13.11
N TYR A 499 34.28 5.26 -12.42
CA TYR A 499 34.63 5.04 -11.02
C TYR A 499 36.11 4.77 -10.81
N GLU A 500 36.78 4.10 -11.75
CA GLU A 500 38.23 3.92 -11.76
C GLU A 500 38.94 5.27 -11.95
N GLN A 501 38.53 6.07 -12.95
CA GLN A 501 39.09 7.41 -13.18
C GLN A 501 38.90 8.37 -11.99
N THR A 502 37.81 8.23 -11.24
CA THR A 502 37.49 9.06 -10.08
C THR A 502 37.95 8.45 -8.75
N ASN A 503 38.67 7.31 -8.78
CA ASN A 503 39.11 6.55 -7.60
C ASN A 503 37.99 6.23 -6.59
N ASN A 504 36.77 6.00 -7.09
CA ASN A 504 35.62 5.65 -6.26
C ASN A 504 35.59 4.13 -6.00
N ILE A 505 36.35 3.69 -4.98
CA ILE A 505 36.52 2.28 -4.60
C ILE A 505 35.18 1.57 -4.36
N ARG A 506 34.23 2.24 -3.69
CA ARG A 506 32.89 1.67 -3.42
C ARG A 506 32.11 1.43 -4.72
N GLY A 507 32.18 2.37 -5.66
CA GLY A 507 31.57 2.27 -7.00
C GLY A 507 32.20 1.16 -7.86
N ILE A 508 33.52 1.01 -7.81
CA ILE A 508 34.26 -0.08 -8.48
C ILE A 508 33.76 -1.44 -7.97
N GLY A 509 33.70 -1.62 -6.65
CA GLY A 509 33.19 -2.86 -6.04
C GLY A 509 31.74 -3.16 -6.44
N ALA A 510 30.91 -2.12 -6.57
CA ALA A 510 29.53 -2.27 -7.05
C ALA A 510 29.43 -2.71 -8.51
N CYS A 511 30.20 -2.10 -9.41
CA CYS A 511 30.20 -2.51 -10.80
C CYS A 511 30.74 -3.94 -10.96
N GLN A 512 31.81 -4.32 -10.25
CA GLN A 512 32.33 -5.69 -10.30
C GLN A 512 31.31 -6.73 -9.82
N HIS A 513 30.60 -6.45 -8.73
CA HIS A 513 29.50 -7.29 -8.25
C HIS A 513 28.38 -7.42 -9.31
N ASN A 514 27.93 -6.30 -9.87
CA ASN A 514 26.85 -6.29 -10.85
C ASN A 514 27.24 -7.03 -12.14
N ILE A 515 28.48 -6.85 -12.61
CA ILE A 515 29.02 -7.58 -13.76
C ILE A 515 29.12 -9.08 -13.44
N ALA A 516 29.54 -9.46 -12.23
CA ALA A 516 29.56 -10.85 -11.79
C ALA A 516 28.16 -11.48 -11.84
N SER A 517 27.13 -10.75 -11.42
CA SER A 517 25.72 -11.19 -11.52
C SER A 517 25.29 -11.46 -12.96
N ILE A 518 25.70 -10.62 -13.93
CA ILE A 518 25.45 -10.88 -15.36
C ILE A 518 26.07 -12.20 -15.82
N TYR A 519 27.32 -12.48 -15.43
CA TYR A 519 27.99 -13.74 -15.80
C TYR A 519 27.39 -14.96 -15.08
N TYR A 520 26.91 -14.79 -13.85
CA TYR A 520 26.18 -15.83 -13.13
C TYR A 520 24.92 -16.24 -13.91
N VAL A 521 24.11 -15.28 -14.35
CA VAL A 521 22.89 -15.58 -15.11
C VAL A 521 23.21 -16.17 -16.49
N ARG A 522 24.36 -15.80 -17.09
CA ARG A 522 24.89 -16.45 -18.31
C ARG A 522 25.49 -17.84 -18.08
N ARG A 523 25.50 -18.33 -16.83
CA ARG A 523 26.07 -19.62 -16.40
C ARG A 523 27.58 -19.75 -16.60
N ASP A 524 28.30 -18.62 -16.73
CA ASP A 524 29.76 -18.59 -16.68
C ASP A 524 30.20 -18.45 -15.21
N TYR A 525 30.06 -19.53 -14.45
CA TYR A 525 30.27 -19.53 -13.00
C TYR A 525 31.72 -19.25 -12.60
N ASN A 526 32.69 -19.64 -13.42
CA ASN A 526 34.11 -19.37 -13.18
C ASN A 526 34.39 -17.87 -13.24
N LYS A 527 33.91 -17.19 -14.29
CA LYS A 527 34.09 -15.75 -14.44
C LYS A 527 33.27 -14.97 -13.42
N ALA A 528 32.05 -15.42 -13.14
CA ALA A 528 31.20 -14.83 -12.10
C ALA A 528 31.87 -14.89 -10.72
N SER A 529 32.39 -16.07 -10.32
CA SER A 529 33.08 -16.25 -9.04
C SER A 529 34.33 -15.39 -8.94
N SER A 530 35.17 -15.36 -9.99
CA SER A 530 36.37 -14.51 -10.02
C SER A 530 36.05 -13.03 -9.81
N LEU A 531 35.03 -12.52 -10.50
CA LEU A 531 34.60 -11.12 -10.37
C LEU A 531 33.94 -10.84 -9.01
N ALA A 532 33.13 -11.76 -8.50
CA ALA A 532 32.49 -11.62 -7.19
C ALA A 532 33.52 -11.64 -6.05
N LEU A 533 34.56 -12.47 -6.13
CA LEU A 533 35.68 -12.46 -5.17
C LEU A 533 36.48 -11.16 -5.21
N LYS A 534 36.74 -10.60 -6.40
CA LYS A 534 37.35 -9.26 -6.52
C LYS A 534 36.48 -8.18 -5.87
N ALA A 535 35.17 -8.20 -6.15
CA ALA A 535 34.22 -7.29 -5.53
C ALA A 535 34.16 -7.45 -4.00
N LEU A 536 34.26 -8.68 -3.50
CA LEU A 536 34.25 -8.98 -2.07
C LEU A 536 35.48 -8.39 -1.38
N ASN A 537 36.66 -8.56 -1.98
CA ASN A 537 37.92 -8.00 -1.47
C ASN A 537 37.88 -6.47 -1.43
N ILE A 538 37.32 -5.82 -2.46
CA ILE A 538 37.16 -4.35 -2.49
C ILE A 538 36.18 -3.86 -1.43
N ARG A 539 35.09 -4.62 -1.20
CA ARG A 539 34.02 -4.28 -0.26
C ARG A 539 34.29 -4.76 1.17
N GLN A 540 35.52 -5.16 1.49
CA GLN A 540 35.86 -5.65 2.81
C GLN A 540 35.52 -4.60 3.88
N ASN A 541 34.79 -5.01 4.93
CA ASN A 541 34.30 -4.13 6.00
C ASN A 541 33.26 -3.08 5.55
N SER A 542 32.68 -3.21 4.35
CA SER A 542 31.57 -2.38 3.89
C SER A 542 30.22 -3.06 4.16
N VAL A 543 29.16 -2.26 4.34
CA VAL A 543 27.79 -2.79 4.48
C VAL A 543 27.34 -3.62 3.27
N GLU A 544 27.83 -3.32 2.06
CA GLU A 544 27.53 -4.08 0.85
C GLU A 544 28.23 -5.45 0.77
N GLN A 545 29.13 -5.77 1.70
CA GLN A 545 29.84 -7.06 1.71
C GLN A 545 28.85 -8.23 1.75
N ALA A 546 27.75 -8.10 2.49
CA ALA A 546 26.72 -9.13 2.59
C ALA A 546 26.10 -9.48 1.22
N SER A 547 25.81 -8.48 0.38
CA SER A 547 25.26 -8.71 -0.96
C SER A 547 26.21 -9.51 -1.86
N THR A 548 27.52 -9.28 -1.74
CA THR A 548 28.51 -10.04 -2.51
C THR A 548 28.63 -11.49 -2.02
N HIS A 549 28.50 -11.70 -0.71
CA HIS A 549 28.39 -13.06 -0.15
C HIS A 549 27.15 -13.79 -0.67
N ASP A 550 25.98 -13.14 -0.74
CA ASP A 550 24.79 -13.75 -1.35
C ASP A 550 25.05 -14.18 -2.80
N LEU A 551 25.66 -13.31 -3.62
CA LEU A 551 25.96 -13.63 -5.01
C LEU A 551 26.91 -14.84 -5.12
N LEU A 552 27.95 -14.90 -4.30
CA LEU A 552 28.84 -16.07 -4.24
C LEU A 552 28.06 -17.32 -3.82
N GLY A 553 27.20 -17.22 -2.80
CA GLY A 553 26.32 -18.31 -2.38
C GLY A 553 25.46 -18.84 -3.53
N CYS A 554 24.84 -17.95 -4.30
CA CYS A 554 24.07 -18.29 -5.49
C CYS A 554 24.92 -18.97 -6.57
N ILE A 555 26.14 -18.48 -6.82
CA ILE A 555 27.08 -19.05 -7.80
C ILE A 555 27.48 -20.48 -7.41
N TYR A 556 27.85 -20.70 -6.14
CA TYR A 556 28.24 -22.02 -5.65
C TYR A 556 27.06 -22.99 -5.61
N LEU A 557 25.87 -22.52 -5.23
CA LEU A 557 24.66 -23.34 -5.23
C LEU A 557 24.31 -23.81 -6.65
N ALA A 558 24.43 -22.93 -7.64
CA ALA A 558 24.23 -23.29 -9.06
C ALA A 558 25.33 -24.21 -9.60
N SER A 559 26.51 -24.18 -9.00
CA SER A 559 27.64 -25.09 -9.30
C SER A 559 27.57 -26.39 -8.48
N PHE A 560 26.45 -26.67 -7.81
CA PHE A 560 26.23 -27.84 -6.95
C PHE A 560 27.16 -27.95 -5.73
N ASN A 561 27.86 -26.88 -5.35
CA ASN A 561 28.63 -26.81 -4.11
C ASN A 561 27.77 -26.21 -3.00
N THR A 562 26.92 -27.05 -2.39
CA THR A 562 25.94 -26.62 -1.38
C THR A 562 26.59 -26.14 -0.08
N ASP A 563 27.74 -26.69 0.30
CA ASP A 563 28.39 -26.35 1.56
C ASP A 563 29.04 -24.96 1.47
N ALA A 564 29.80 -24.69 0.41
CA ALA A 564 30.33 -23.35 0.16
C ALA A 564 29.22 -22.31 -0.02
N ALA A 565 28.08 -22.71 -0.63
CA ALA A 565 26.91 -21.84 -0.73
C ALA A 565 26.34 -21.48 0.65
N LYS A 566 26.19 -22.48 1.53
CA LYS A 566 25.71 -22.29 2.90
C LYS A 566 26.62 -21.34 3.67
N ASP A 567 27.93 -21.58 3.64
CA ASP A 567 28.93 -20.74 4.34
C ASP A 567 28.78 -19.27 3.93
N HIS A 568 28.67 -19.00 2.64
CA HIS A 568 28.51 -17.62 2.15
C HIS A 568 27.18 -16.99 2.57
N PHE A 569 26.06 -17.71 2.50
CA PHE A 569 24.79 -17.17 2.98
C PHE A 569 24.76 -16.94 4.50
N GLU A 570 25.44 -17.78 5.29
CA GLU A 570 25.60 -17.57 6.73
C GLU A 570 26.46 -16.35 7.03
N GLN A 571 27.55 -16.13 6.29
CA GLN A 571 28.34 -14.89 6.42
C GLN A 571 27.51 -13.65 6.07
N ALA A 572 26.70 -13.70 5.01
CA ALA A 572 25.78 -12.61 4.67
C ALA A 572 24.78 -12.32 5.81
N LEU A 573 24.21 -13.38 6.41
CA LEU A 573 23.29 -13.25 7.54
C LEU A 573 23.98 -12.63 8.77
N ILE A 574 25.17 -13.10 9.13
CA ILE A 574 25.95 -12.57 10.27
C ILE A 574 26.22 -11.08 10.10
N LEU A 575 26.67 -10.67 8.92
CA LEU A 575 26.95 -9.27 8.61
C LEU A 575 25.70 -8.41 8.76
N ARG A 576 24.56 -8.84 8.19
CA ARG A 576 23.29 -8.13 8.27
C ARG A 576 22.71 -8.09 9.67
N LEU A 577 22.79 -9.18 10.43
CA LEU A 577 22.33 -9.18 11.82
C LEU A 577 23.16 -8.22 12.68
N ARG A 578 24.49 -8.15 12.46
CA ARG A 578 25.36 -7.22 13.18
C ARG A 578 25.06 -5.76 12.84
N SER A 579 24.81 -5.44 11.58
CA SER A 579 24.64 -4.04 11.13
C SER A 579 23.20 -3.54 11.18
N LEU A 580 22.18 -4.41 11.11
CA LEU A 580 20.79 -4.00 10.89
C LEU A 580 19.85 -4.41 12.03
N LYS A 581 20.16 -5.43 12.84
CA LYS A 581 19.17 -6.00 13.78
C LYS A 581 18.75 -5.03 14.90
N GLU A 582 19.70 -4.31 15.50
CA GLU A 582 19.42 -3.32 16.56
C GLU A 582 18.62 -2.12 16.04
N ILE A 583 18.73 -1.91 14.73
CA ILE A 583 18.20 -0.81 13.96
C ILE A 583 16.75 -1.11 13.55
N ASN A 584 16.55 -2.26 12.91
CA ASN A 584 15.28 -2.79 12.47
C ASN A 584 15.40 -4.33 12.41
N PRO A 585 14.82 -5.06 13.37
CA PRO A 585 14.89 -6.52 13.39
C PRO A 585 14.18 -7.16 12.19
N TYR A 586 13.33 -6.40 11.49
CA TYR A 586 12.63 -6.80 10.29
C TYR A 586 13.26 -6.21 9.02
N HIS A 587 14.55 -5.88 8.97
CA HIS A 587 15.12 -5.32 7.72
C HIS A 587 15.04 -6.33 6.54
N PRO A 588 14.60 -5.93 5.32
CA PRO A 588 14.41 -6.83 4.17
C PRO A 588 15.61 -7.70 3.81
N ASP A 589 16.81 -7.13 3.85
CA ASP A 589 18.09 -7.82 3.67
C ASP A 589 18.27 -9.05 4.57
N ILE A 590 17.82 -8.98 5.83
CA ILE A 590 17.84 -10.11 6.75
C ILE A 590 16.91 -11.22 6.22
N GLY A 591 15.75 -10.82 5.69
CA GLY A 591 14.82 -11.72 5.01
C GLY A 591 15.43 -12.42 3.80
N ILE A 592 16.21 -11.71 2.98
CA ILE A 592 16.95 -12.30 1.83
C ILE A 592 17.92 -13.39 2.31
N SER A 593 18.68 -13.13 3.37
CA SER A 593 19.59 -14.14 3.93
C SER A 593 18.85 -15.39 4.39
N TYR A 594 17.74 -15.25 5.13
CA TYR A 594 16.92 -16.39 5.53
C TYR A 594 16.32 -17.13 4.33
N HIS A 595 15.82 -16.41 3.32
CA HIS A 595 15.33 -17.02 2.10
C HIS A 595 16.41 -17.88 1.44
N ASN A 596 17.62 -17.33 1.25
CA ASN A 596 18.73 -18.02 0.61
C ASN A 596 19.18 -19.27 1.39
N LEU A 597 19.24 -19.19 2.72
CA LEU A 597 19.50 -20.35 3.58
C LEU A 597 18.39 -21.40 3.46
N GLY A 598 17.13 -20.97 3.33
CA GLY A 598 16.01 -21.87 3.02
C GLY A 598 16.22 -22.64 1.71
N LYS A 599 16.66 -21.94 0.64
CA LYS A 599 16.97 -22.55 -0.67
C LYS A 599 18.11 -23.57 -0.57
N VAL A 600 19.17 -23.28 0.19
CA VAL A 600 20.26 -24.24 0.38
C VAL A 600 19.79 -25.46 1.20
N ASN A 601 19.04 -25.25 2.27
CA ASN A 601 18.51 -26.34 3.08
C ASN A 601 17.55 -27.24 2.29
N GLU A 602 16.71 -26.68 1.41
CA GLU A 602 15.89 -27.45 0.47
C GLU A 602 16.76 -28.33 -0.44
N LYS A 603 17.85 -27.77 -1.00
CA LYS A 603 18.80 -28.52 -1.85
C LYS A 603 19.58 -29.59 -1.09
N GLN A 604 19.77 -29.41 0.22
CA GLN A 604 20.38 -30.39 1.12
C GLN A 604 19.37 -31.40 1.69
N PHE A 605 18.10 -31.38 1.25
CA PHE A 605 17.02 -32.23 1.78
C PHE A 605 16.71 -32.02 3.29
N LYS A 606 17.10 -30.86 3.84
CA LYS A 606 16.84 -30.45 5.23
C LYS A 606 15.55 -29.64 5.32
N TYR A 607 14.42 -30.28 5.05
CA TYR A 607 13.13 -29.60 4.87
C TYR A 607 12.64 -28.84 6.11
N ASN A 608 12.91 -29.34 7.32
CA ASN A 608 12.55 -28.64 8.56
C ASN A 608 13.29 -27.31 8.71
N GLU A 609 14.61 -27.31 8.49
CA GLU A 609 15.42 -26.10 8.52
C GLU A 609 15.05 -25.15 7.38
N ALA A 610 14.68 -25.69 6.20
CA ALA A 610 14.18 -24.89 5.09
C ALA A 610 12.87 -24.18 5.45
N LYS A 611 11.91 -24.90 6.06
CA LYS A 611 10.63 -24.34 6.51
C LYS A 611 10.84 -23.22 7.53
N GLU A 612 11.72 -23.42 8.52
CA GLU A 612 12.02 -22.41 9.54
C GLU A 612 12.59 -21.14 8.89
N ASN A 613 13.59 -21.29 8.02
CA ASN A 613 14.22 -20.18 7.31
C ASN A 613 13.23 -19.44 6.40
N TYR A 614 12.41 -20.15 5.62
CA TYR A 614 11.38 -19.52 4.80
C TYR A 614 10.31 -18.81 5.63
N SER A 615 9.94 -19.35 6.79
CA SER A 615 8.95 -18.72 7.68
C SER A 615 9.49 -17.40 8.25
N ARG A 616 10.76 -17.35 8.67
CA ARG A 616 11.42 -16.11 9.09
C ARG A 616 11.50 -15.08 7.97
N ALA A 617 11.86 -15.51 6.76
CA ALA A 617 11.86 -14.62 5.60
C ALA A 617 10.46 -14.08 5.29
N ALA A 618 9.42 -14.92 5.38
CA ALA A 618 8.03 -14.51 5.13
C ALA A 618 7.54 -13.48 6.16
N GLU A 619 7.87 -13.67 7.45
CA GLU A 619 7.54 -12.71 8.50
C GLU A 619 8.17 -11.34 8.19
N ILE A 620 9.49 -11.32 7.91
CA ILE A 620 10.21 -10.10 7.55
C ILE A 620 9.60 -9.44 6.31
N TYR A 621 9.37 -10.19 5.23
CA TYR A 621 8.82 -9.61 4.02
C TYR A 621 7.43 -9.02 4.24
N ARG A 622 6.58 -9.66 5.06
CA ARG A 622 5.24 -9.14 5.39
C ARG A 622 5.29 -7.79 6.10
N HIS A 623 6.33 -7.52 6.90
CA HIS A 623 6.52 -6.23 7.55
C HIS A 623 6.97 -5.12 6.60
N ASN A 624 7.57 -5.46 5.45
CA ASN A 624 8.24 -4.48 4.59
C ASN A 624 7.67 -4.36 3.19
N PHE A 625 6.88 -5.32 2.71
CA PHE A 625 6.36 -5.30 1.34
C PHE A 625 4.84 -5.48 1.27
N PRO A 626 4.16 -4.82 0.31
CA PRO A 626 2.74 -5.08 0.04
C PRO A 626 2.52 -6.54 -0.38
N GLN A 627 1.29 -7.05 -0.20
CA GLN A 627 0.94 -8.44 -0.56
C GLN A 627 1.14 -8.77 -2.04
N THR A 628 1.12 -7.75 -2.90
CA THR A 628 1.34 -7.87 -4.36
C THR A 628 2.81 -7.95 -4.74
N HIS A 629 3.74 -7.76 -3.79
CA HIS A 629 5.17 -7.74 -4.07
C HIS A 629 5.70 -9.11 -4.53
N PRO A 630 6.60 -9.16 -5.53
CA PRO A 630 7.14 -10.42 -6.04
C PRO A 630 7.76 -11.33 -4.96
N TRP A 631 8.49 -10.77 -4.00
CA TRP A 631 9.09 -11.57 -2.92
C TRP A 631 8.05 -12.18 -1.96
N ILE A 632 6.90 -11.53 -1.75
CA ILE A 632 5.79 -12.11 -0.97
C ILE A 632 5.21 -13.31 -1.73
N LYS A 633 5.05 -13.19 -3.04
CA LYS A 633 4.58 -14.29 -3.87
C LYS A 633 5.57 -15.46 -3.87
N GLU A 634 6.86 -15.19 -4.11
CA GLU A 634 7.91 -16.21 -4.16
C GLU A 634 8.03 -16.95 -2.83
N ILE A 635 8.01 -16.25 -1.68
CA ILE A 635 8.16 -16.92 -0.39
C ILE A 635 6.95 -17.80 -0.05
N LYS A 636 5.74 -17.41 -0.45
CA LYS A 636 4.53 -18.25 -0.33
C LYS A 636 4.68 -19.53 -1.16
N GLU A 637 5.15 -19.42 -2.40
CA GLU A 637 5.40 -20.59 -3.26
C GLU A 637 6.47 -21.53 -2.67
N CYS A 638 7.54 -20.99 -2.09
CA CYS A 638 8.55 -21.77 -1.36
C CYS A 638 7.97 -22.52 -0.17
N LEU A 639 7.18 -21.86 0.68
CA LEU A 639 6.53 -22.48 1.83
C LEU A 639 5.52 -23.56 1.43
N GLU A 640 4.72 -23.33 0.39
CA GLU A 640 3.81 -24.33 -0.16
C GLU A 640 4.54 -25.56 -0.71
N ARG A 641 5.70 -25.36 -1.35
CA ARG A 641 6.51 -26.45 -1.87
C ARG A 641 7.06 -27.31 -0.74
N ILE A 642 7.60 -26.69 0.32
CA ILE A 642 8.10 -27.42 1.48
C ILE A 642 6.98 -28.13 2.24
N ARG A 643 5.77 -27.57 2.29
CA ARG A 643 4.60 -28.24 2.89
C ARG A 643 4.18 -29.53 2.16
N LYS A 644 4.60 -29.71 0.90
CA LYS A 644 4.29 -30.90 0.07
C LYS A 644 5.37 -31.99 0.14
N GLN A 645 6.55 -31.68 0.70
CA GLN A 645 7.64 -32.63 0.96
C GLN A 645 7.47 -33.20 2.36
#